data_AF-A0A378LSX7-F1
#
_entry.id   AF-A0A378LSX7-F1
#
_cell.length_a   1.000
_cell.length_b   1.000
_cell.length_c   1.000
_cell.angle_alpha   90.00
_cell.angle_beta   90.00
_cell.angle_gamma   90.00
#
_symmetry.space_group_name_H-M   'P 1'
#
loop_
_entity.id
_entity.type
_entity.pdbx_description
1 polymer ?
#
loop_
_entity_poly.entity_id
_entity_poly.type
_entity_poly.pdbx_seq_one_letter_code
_entity_poly.pdbx_strand_id
1 'polypeptide(L)'
;MLKTLIPTSGMLGLLLISGFSEAQKITCKNYDGNQIEIKPKTITIYNNSESIIYPVIATSKNSVNEWIQGCFSTIDPYPTNFVYKLYVNEGTGIAPGSSVVITLPLYSELSKNRYITWWNGGRVVLADKKDRLRNEKDESLSTPAGVSCEGKNTECKLSTYSSDVQFPENIYAQLSEYTFGDSIIPPKKSVRILKPENVGYNISYVDHVYMPVAIGPKNNPYVGYSGSAMSLSLFREHLDSFLKKTLGNGWPVYNLTELKLPGGYNIFAQRSGTLPPNDDVPVKPSDGYPPVLTVLSCIQGECNEEQKKSLHFGESVQRLQNLWGSCVNWNEDTNKYVTQKIDCPPDLKEKLSAVQQFFKQNHQQYLQMYSNGQCNLTPDVDPVPFNYWEAIKHIYGWVPFNEGCGASANPLSNTKITGWDHAKIQSTYIHDLQYNYKESNITPEWLFNPYVQLIHDENYLSMDAYGFSVDDAVGFMSELGDGLIFTVGGTHGLENPQQFSYADGFSVAIGVPQPLSEQVSKPLIKKYGVCVFNQDPNNLNCQIVQQEVIMPTNSQIAGFRVGTVASYPIKVRFTDLNDNVYTFVVNAKFAPCTDGMDPAQCPTNRAEIVDKQSCIVNKSNGAKHPKSANWCANANPNQQREKQLTKNYLSFPQPVNYMP
;
A
#
# COMPACT_ATOMS: atom_id res chain seq x y z
N MET A 1 57.84 -58.16 25.45
CA MET A 1 57.77 -57.20 26.58
C MET A 1 57.25 -55.88 26.05
N LEU A 2 56.44 -55.19 26.85
CA LEU A 2 55.81 -53.89 26.63
C LEU A 2 54.75 -53.79 25.50
N LYS A 3 53.49 -53.86 25.94
CA LYS A 3 52.33 -53.24 25.27
C LYS A 3 52.46 -51.74 25.44
N THR A 4 52.52 -50.99 24.35
CA THR A 4 52.54 -49.52 24.37
C THR A 4 51.11 -49.01 24.19
N LEU A 5 50.68 -48.17 25.13
CA LEU A 5 49.37 -47.51 25.16
C LEU A 5 49.24 -46.49 24.00
N ILE A 6 48.06 -46.47 23.38
CA ILE A 6 47.58 -45.38 22.52
C ILE A 6 46.56 -44.58 23.36
N PRO A 7 46.71 -43.26 23.55
CA PRO A 7 45.70 -42.47 24.23
C PRO A 7 44.56 -42.13 23.27
N THR A 8 43.34 -42.48 23.68
CA THR A 8 42.08 -42.07 23.08
C THR A 8 41.84 -40.59 23.37
N SER A 9 41.88 -39.74 22.35
CA SER A 9 41.44 -38.34 22.43
C SER A 9 39.91 -38.29 22.31
N GLY A 10 39.24 -37.94 23.40
CA GLY A 10 37.79 -37.76 23.44
C GLY A 10 37.35 -36.53 22.64
N MET A 11 36.48 -36.75 21.66
CA MET A 11 35.81 -35.69 20.91
C MET A 11 34.64 -35.19 21.77
N LEU A 12 34.81 -34.04 22.42
CA LEU A 12 33.72 -33.35 23.12
C LEU A 12 32.88 -32.64 22.04
N GLY A 13 31.78 -33.27 21.63
CA GLY A 13 30.81 -32.64 20.74
C GLY A 13 30.10 -31.49 21.46
N LEU A 14 30.47 -30.25 21.12
CA LEU A 14 29.64 -29.08 21.43
C LEU A 14 28.39 -29.15 20.56
N LEU A 15 27.30 -29.69 21.12
CA LEU A 15 25.96 -29.46 20.62
C LEU A 15 25.62 -27.98 20.87
N LEU A 16 25.76 -27.16 19.84
CA LEU A 16 25.16 -25.84 19.77
C LEU A 16 23.64 -26.02 19.77
N ILE A 17 23.03 -25.91 20.95
CA ILE A 17 21.58 -25.77 21.09
C ILE A 17 21.24 -24.36 20.60
N SER A 18 20.88 -24.23 19.33
CA SER A 18 20.18 -23.06 18.82
C SER A 18 18.85 -22.98 19.56
N GLY A 19 18.78 -22.08 20.55
CA GLY A 19 17.54 -21.77 21.25
C GLY A 19 16.57 -21.11 20.28
N PHE A 20 15.72 -21.92 19.64
CA PHE A 20 14.53 -21.40 18.98
C PHE A 20 13.63 -20.83 20.07
N SER A 21 13.49 -19.51 20.13
CA SER A 21 12.42 -18.89 20.90
C SER A 21 11.11 -19.33 20.26
N GLU A 22 10.33 -20.16 20.96
CA GLU A 22 8.96 -20.49 20.54
C GLU A 22 8.19 -19.16 20.39
N ALA A 23 7.43 -19.01 19.28
CA ALA A 23 6.68 -17.80 19.04
C ALA A 23 5.68 -17.57 20.19
N GLN A 24 5.60 -16.34 20.70
CA GLN A 24 4.65 -15.99 21.76
C GLN A 24 3.22 -16.27 21.26
N LYS A 25 2.53 -17.21 21.91
CA LYS A 25 1.13 -17.53 21.60
C LYS A 25 0.25 -16.42 22.13
N ILE A 26 -0.35 -15.65 21.22
CA ILE A 26 -1.28 -14.58 21.58
C ILE A 26 -2.69 -15.15 21.62
N THR A 27 -3.37 -14.97 22.76
CA THR A 27 -4.77 -15.38 22.92
C THR A 27 -5.68 -14.16 22.89
N CYS A 28 -6.66 -14.19 21.99
CA CYS A 28 -7.69 -13.15 21.86
C CYS A 28 -9.08 -13.73 22.12
N LYS A 29 -10.08 -12.86 22.30
CA LYS A 29 -11.49 -13.25 22.37
C LYS A 29 -12.12 -13.17 20.99
N ASN A 30 -12.86 -14.20 20.63
CA ASN A 30 -13.66 -14.20 19.41
C ASN A 30 -15.02 -13.49 19.64
N TYR A 31 -15.88 -13.52 18.61
CA TYR A 31 -17.22 -12.93 18.65
C TYR A 31 -18.11 -13.42 19.82
N ASP A 32 -17.94 -14.68 20.23
CA ASP A 32 -18.68 -15.34 21.31
C ASP A 32 -18.01 -15.17 22.69
N GLY A 33 -16.88 -14.46 22.74
CA GLY A 33 -16.08 -14.27 23.96
C GLY A 33 -15.16 -15.44 24.31
N ASN A 34 -15.12 -16.48 23.46
CA ASN A 34 -14.24 -17.62 23.65
C ASN A 34 -12.80 -17.26 23.30
N GLN A 35 -11.85 -17.87 24.01
CA GLN A 35 -10.43 -17.70 23.75
C GLN A 35 -10.04 -18.40 22.44
N ILE A 36 -9.31 -17.69 21.59
CA ILE A 36 -8.74 -18.19 20.34
C ILE A 36 -7.25 -17.82 20.27
N GLU A 37 -6.44 -18.72 19.75
CA GLU A 37 -5.03 -18.45 19.49
C GLU A 37 -4.87 -17.72 18.16
N ILE A 38 -4.09 -16.64 18.17
CA ILE A 38 -3.76 -15.84 17.00
C ILE A 38 -2.35 -16.21 16.54
N LYS A 39 -2.27 -16.71 15.31
CA LYS A 39 -1.00 -17.01 14.66
C LYS A 39 -0.26 -15.71 14.32
N PRO A 40 1.09 -15.67 14.44
CA PRO A 40 1.88 -14.55 13.97
C PRO A 40 1.78 -14.40 12.44
N LYS A 41 2.09 -13.22 11.95
CA LYS A 41 2.23 -12.92 10.51
C LYS A 41 3.69 -12.77 10.16
N THR A 42 4.02 -12.88 8.88
CA THR A 42 5.41 -12.74 8.42
C THR A 42 5.61 -11.58 7.47
N ILE A 43 6.78 -10.96 7.53
CA ILE A 43 7.30 -10.06 6.50
C ILE A 43 8.52 -10.74 5.91
N THR A 44 8.43 -11.13 4.64
CA THR A 44 9.54 -11.73 3.90
C THR A 44 10.13 -10.69 2.98
N ILE A 45 11.46 -10.56 2.93
CA ILE A 45 12.15 -9.57 2.12
C ILE A 45 13.19 -10.28 1.27
N TYR A 46 13.06 -10.19 -0.05
CA TYR A 46 14.04 -10.66 -1.03
C TYR A 46 14.79 -9.48 -1.63
N ASN A 47 16.13 -9.58 -1.63
CA ASN A 47 16.96 -8.64 -2.35
C ASN A 47 17.31 -9.21 -3.73
N ASN A 48 16.54 -8.81 -4.75
CA ASN A 48 16.77 -9.18 -6.14
C ASN A 48 17.60 -8.12 -6.89
N SER A 49 17.95 -7.03 -6.22
CA SER A 49 18.76 -5.96 -6.79
C SER A 49 20.24 -6.34 -6.82
N GLU A 50 20.99 -5.53 -7.56
CA GLU A 50 22.45 -5.62 -7.69
C GLU A 50 23.24 -5.06 -6.49
N SER A 51 22.56 -4.53 -5.46
CA SER A 51 23.18 -3.84 -4.32
C SER A 51 22.73 -4.40 -2.98
N ILE A 52 23.47 -4.12 -1.90
CA ILE A 52 23.03 -4.46 -0.54
C ILE A 52 21.85 -3.56 -0.16
N ILE A 53 20.82 -4.13 0.46
CA ILE A 53 19.73 -3.34 1.05
C ILE A 53 19.71 -3.47 2.58
N TYR A 54 19.17 -2.47 3.25
CA TYR A 54 19.11 -2.32 4.70
C TYR A 54 17.65 -2.20 5.15
N PRO A 55 16.96 -3.32 5.40
CA PRO A 55 15.56 -3.30 5.78
C PRO A 55 15.36 -2.87 7.23
N VAL A 56 14.32 -2.07 7.46
CA VAL A 56 13.84 -1.71 8.80
C VAL A 56 12.32 -1.82 8.85
N ILE A 57 11.79 -2.49 9.87
CA ILE A 57 10.35 -2.49 10.17
C ILE A 57 10.11 -1.46 11.25
N ALA A 58 9.13 -0.57 11.07
CA ALA A 58 8.77 0.42 12.08
C ALA A 58 7.28 0.42 12.38
N THR A 59 6.90 0.65 13.63
CA THR A 59 5.50 0.86 14.04
C THR A 59 5.16 2.35 14.08
N SER A 60 3.92 2.68 14.41
CA SER A 60 3.46 4.07 14.61
C SER A 60 3.01 4.33 16.04
N LYS A 61 2.95 5.61 16.43
CA LYS A 61 2.33 6.05 17.69
C LYS A 61 0.80 6.07 17.52
N ASN A 62 0.06 5.78 18.59
CA ASN A 62 -1.40 5.90 18.62
C ASN A 62 -1.89 6.11 20.05
N SER A 63 -2.92 6.93 20.23
CA SER A 63 -3.58 7.15 21.52
C SER A 63 -4.54 6.02 21.89
N VAL A 64 -5.07 5.32 20.87
CA VAL A 64 -5.94 4.15 21.01
C VAL A 64 -5.42 3.04 20.10
N ASN A 65 -5.19 1.86 20.65
CA ASN A 65 -4.80 0.68 19.91
C ASN A 65 -5.99 -0.24 19.67
N GLU A 66 -6.63 -0.07 18.52
CA GLU A 66 -7.84 -0.79 18.13
C GLU A 66 -7.60 -2.30 17.99
N TRP A 67 -6.38 -2.74 17.66
CA TRP A 67 -6.03 -4.16 17.56
C TRP A 67 -6.00 -4.84 18.92
N ILE A 68 -5.46 -4.18 19.95
CA ILE A 68 -5.49 -4.69 21.32
C ILE A 68 -6.93 -4.66 21.86
N GLN A 69 -7.71 -3.60 21.58
CA GLN A 69 -9.14 -3.57 21.91
C GLN A 69 -9.90 -4.73 21.28
N GLY A 70 -9.66 -5.01 20.00
CA GLY A 70 -10.28 -6.11 19.28
C GLY A 70 -9.85 -7.47 19.81
N CYS A 71 -8.58 -7.63 20.19
CA CYS A 71 -8.08 -8.86 20.78
C CYS A 71 -8.68 -9.15 22.17
N PHE A 72 -8.73 -8.15 23.04
CA PHE A 72 -9.23 -8.31 24.41
C PHE A 72 -10.74 -8.14 24.54
N SER A 73 -11.40 -7.69 23.47
CA SER A 73 -12.81 -7.29 23.40
C SER A 73 -13.15 -6.27 24.51
N THR A 74 -12.44 -5.14 24.50
CA THR A 74 -12.54 -4.05 25.49
C THR A 74 -12.58 -2.68 24.80
N ILE A 75 -12.88 -1.64 25.57
CA ILE A 75 -12.84 -0.22 25.16
C ILE A 75 -11.64 0.54 25.75
N ASP A 76 -10.80 -0.13 26.56
CA ASP A 76 -9.61 0.51 27.13
C ASP A 76 -8.64 0.93 26.01
N PRO A 77 -7.94 2.07 26.12
CA PRO A 77 -7.24 2.66 24.99
C PRO A 77 -5.92 1.96 24.59
N TYR A 78 -5.14 1.45 25.54
CA TYR A 78 -3.81 0.84 25.30
C TYR A 78 -2.89 1.65 24.35
N PRO A 79 -2.49 2.88 24.73
CA PRO A 79 -1.72 3.76 23.85
C PRO A 79 -0.34 3.18 23.49
N THR A 80 0.07 3.40 22.25
CA THR A 80 1.43 3.15 21.77
C THR A 80 2.19 4.47 21.74
N ASN A 81 3.02 4.71 22.76
CA ASN A 81 3.65 6.03 22.98
C ASN A 81 4.93 6.26 22.16
N PHE A 82 5.53 5.21 21.60
CA PHE A 82 6.79 5.27 20.86
C PHE A 82 6.64 4.66 19.47
N VAL A 83 7.49 5.11 18.56
CA VAL A 83 7.80 4.40 17.31
C VAL A 83 8.81 3.31 17.68
N TYR A 84 8.47 2.05 17.42
CA TYR A 84 9.41 0.95 17.60
C TYR A 84 10.00 0.57 16.24
N LYS A 85 11.33 0.43 16.17
CA LYS A 85 12.07 0.13 14.94
C LYS A 85 12.82 -1.18 15.11
N LEU A 86 12.76 -2.02 14.10
CA LEU A 86 13.39 -3.33 14.04
C LEU A 86 14.31 -3.36 12.82
N TYR A 87 15.61 -3.21 13.05
CA TYR A 87 16.63 -3.23 12.00
C TYR A 87 17.03 -4.67 11.74
N VAL A 88 17.08 -5.03 10.46
CA VAL A 88 17.57 -6.34 10.01
C VAL A 88 19.03 -6.21 9.62
N ASN A 89 19.89 -7.02 10.26
CA ASN A 89 21.33 -7.02 10.03
C ASN A 89 21.92 -5.61 10.09
N GLU A 90 21.68 -4.91 11.21
CA GLU A 90 22.04 -3.50 11.37
C GLU A 90 23.50 -3.24 10.96
N GLY A 91 23.69 -2.27 10.05
CA GLY A 91 25.00 -1.86 9.56
C GLY A 91 25.61 -2.75 8.46
N THR A 92 25.13 -3.98 8.26
CA THR A 92 25.61 -4.92 7.22
C THR A 92 24.58 -5.20 6.12
N GLY A 93 23.29 -5.11 6.42
CA GLY A 93 22.20 -5.31 5.46
C GLY A 93 22.04 -6.76 4.99
N ILE A 94 21.31 -6.91 3.88
CA ILE A 94 21.12 -8.18 3.16
C ILE A 94 21.68 -8.05 1.73
N ALA A 95 22.53 -8.99 1.34
CA ALA A 95 23.22 -8.98 0.05
C ALA A 95 22.30 -9.39 -1.11
N PRO A 96 22.66 -9.07 -2.37
CA PRO A 96 21.97 -9.58 -3.56
C PRO A 96 21.76 -11.10 -3.54
N GLY A 97 20.59 -11.57 -3.99
CA GLY A 97 20.24 -12.99 -4.03
C GLY A 97 19.98 -13.63 -2.66
N SER A 98 19.91 -12.83 -1.60
CA SER A 98 19.59 -13.26 -0.24
C SER A 98 18.20 -12.83 0.17
N SER A 99 17.65 -13.48 1.20
CA SER A 99 16.36 -13.10 1.76
C SER A 99 16.29 -13.32 3.26
N VAL A 100 15.31 -12.65 3.88
CA VAL A 100 14.98 -12.79 5.30
C VAL A 100 13.49 -12.97 5.48
N VAL A 101 13.09 -13.71 6.51
CA VAL A 101 11.71 -13.86 6.95
C VAL A 101 11.65 -13.40 8.39
N ILE A 102 10.87 -12.35 8.66
CA ILE A 102 10.64 -11.81 9.99
C ILE A 102 9.24 -12.25 10.43
N THR A 103 9.16 -12.89 11.60
CA THR A 103 7.89 -13.33 12.19
C THR A 103 7.47 -12.34 13.27
N LEU A 104 6.24 -11.82 13.16
CA LEU A 104 5.69 -10.79 14.03
C LEU A 104 4.41 -11.29 14.71
N PRO A 105 4.35 -11.34 16.06
CA PRO A 105 3.10 -11.58 16.77
C PRO A 105 2.16 -10.38 16.60
N LEU A 106 0.89 -10.51 17.02
CA LEU A 106 -0.06 -9.39 17.04
C LEU A 106 0.51 -8.18 17.81
N TYR A 107 1.00 -8.46 19.01
CA TYR A 107 1.71 -7.51 19.86
C TYR A 107 2.80 -8.22 20.67
N SER A 108 3.74 -7.46 21.20
CA SER A 108 4.67 -7.89 22.24
C SER A 108 4.48 -7.02 23.48
N GLU A 109 4.36 -7.62 24.66
CA GLU A 109 4.25 -6.89 25.93
C GLU A 109 5.65 -6.57 26.48
N LEU A 110 5.96 -5.29 26.67
CA LEU A 110 7.25 -4.83 27.21
C LEU A 110 7.24 -4.77 28.74
N SER A 111 6.10 -4.37 29.28
CA SER A 111 5.79 -4.32 30.70
C SER A 111 4.27 -4.32 30.85
N LYS A 112 3.75 -4.51 32.06
CA LYS A 112 2.30 -4.50 32.33
C LYS A 112 1.60 -3.34 31.60
N ASN A 113 0.69 -3.68 30.68
CA ASN A 113 -0.10 -2.74 29.87
C ASN A 113 0.68 -1.84 28.89
N ARG A 114 1.94 -2.14 28.60
CA ARG A 114 2.76 -1.45 27.59
C ARG A 114 3.12 -2.42 26.48
N TYR A 115 2.62 -2.14 25.28
CA TYR A 115 2.72 -3.05 24.14
C TYR A 115 3.46 -2.41 22.96
N ILE A 116 4.14 -3.23 22.18
CA ILE A 116 4.45 -2.96 20.78
C ILE A 116 3.39 -3.69 19.96
N THR A 117 2.63 -2.97 19.14
CA THR A 117 1.64 -3.60 18.27
C THR A 117 2.18 -3.63 16.85
N TRP A 118 2.54 -4.81 16.38
CA TRP A 118 3.20 -4.98 15.08
C TRP A 118 2.23 -4.94 13.90
N TRP A 119 0.94 -5.17 14.15
CA TRP A 119 -0.09 -5.35 13.11
C TRP A 119 -0.85 -4.06 12.75
N ASN A 120 -0.79 -3.03 13.59
CA ASN A 120 -1.60 -1.81 13.45
C ASN A 120 -0.81 -0.67 12.79
N GLY A 121 -0.75 -0.66 11.45
CA GLY A 121 -0.17 0.44 10.67
C GLY A 121 1.33 0.61 10.86
N GLY A 122 2.10 -0.32 10.28
CA GLY A 122 3.57 -0.29 10.27
C GLY A 122 4.15 0.10 8.91
N ARG A 123 5.47 0.31 8.88
CA ARG A 123 6.27 0.60 7.69
C ARG A 123 7.34 -0.46 7.50
N VAL A 124 7.56 -0.84 6.25
CA VAL A 124 8.79 -1.52 5.81
C VAL A 124 9.60 -0.50 5.04
N VAL A 125 10.72 -0.09 5.62
CA VAL A 125 11.66 0.86 5.04
C VAL A 125 12.76 0.07 4.37
N LEU A 126 12.89 0.24 3.06
CA LEU A 126 13.89 -0.45 2.23
C LEU A 126 14.89 0.59 1.76
N ALA A 127 16.08 0.54 2.35
CA ALA A 127 17.18 1.45 2.03
C ALA A 127 18.30 0.73 1.27
N ASP A 128 19.04 1.43 0.43
CA ASP A 128 20.26 0.93 -0.24
C ASP A 128 21.54 1.59 0.31
N LYS A 129 21.40 2.54 1.25
CA LYS A 129 22.48 3.07 2.10
C LYS A 129 22.09 3.00 3.56
N LYS A 130 23.06 2.73 4.43
CA LYS A 130 22.87 2.71 5.89
C LYS A 130 22.93 4.10 6.53
N ASP A 131 23.43 5.07 5.79
CA ASP A 131 23.59 6.45 6.22
C ASP A 131 22.28 7.03 6.75
N ARG A 132 22.33 7.57 7.99
CA ARG A 132 21.20 8.24 8.67
C ARG A 132 19.98 7.36 8.96
N LEU A 133 20.08 6.05 8.70
CA LEU A 133 18.96 5.13 8.86
C LEU A 133 18.58 4.94 10.34
N ARG A 134 19.58 4.92 11.24
CA ARG A 134 19.38 4.97 12.70
C ARG A 134 19.69 6.36 13.25
N ASN A 135 18.82 6.83 14.14
CA ASN A 135 19.08 8.03 14.93
C ASN A 135 19.88 7.67 16.19
N GLU A 136 20.93 8.41 16.50
CA GLU A 136 21.76 8.18 17.68
C GLU A 136 21.00 8.30 19.00
N LYS A 137 19.88 9.03 19.01
CA LYS A 137 19.00 9.18 20.18
C LYS A 137 17.98 8.06 20.32
N ASP A 138 17.90 7.13 19.36
CA ASP A 138 17.02 5.97 19.47
C ASP A 138 17.48 5.09 20.65
N GLU A 139 16.55 4.72 21.54
CA GLU A 139 16.86 3.92 22.73
C GLU A 139 16.85 2.43 22.38
N SER A 140 17.95 1.74 22.67
CA SER A 140 18.08 0.31 22.38
C SER A 140 17.22 -0.54 23.32
N LEU A 141 16.58 -1.56 22.77
CA LEU A 141 15.75 -2.54 23.46
C LEU A 141 16.19 -3.96 23.09
N SER A 142 15.99 -4.90 24.01
CA SER A 142 16.05 -6.32 23.65
C SER A 142 14.97 -6.64 22.64
N THR A 143 15.28 -7.47 21.63
CA THR A 143 14.26 -7.98 20.71
C THR A 143 13.15 -8.69 21.51
N PRO A 144 11.89 -8.25 21.39
CA PRO A 144 10.81 -8.79 22.21
C PRO A 144 10.54 -10.27 21.93
N ALA A 145 10.02 -10.98 22.93
CA ALA A 145 9.59 -12.36 22.78
C ALA A 145 8.55 -12.50 21.64
N GLY A 146 8.63 -13.61 20.91
CA GLY A 146 7.76 -13.91 19.78
C GLY A 146 8.13 -13.23 18.46
N VAL A 147 9.04 -12.25 18.47
CA VAL A 147 9.65 -11.71 17.25
C VAL A 147 10.88 -12.56 16.90
N SER A 148 10.92 -13.10 15.69
CA SER A 148 12.05 -13.89 15.20
C SER A 148 12.43 -13.51 13.78
N CYS A 149 13.65 -13.87 13.39
CA CYS A 149 14.07 -13.73 12.01
C CYS A 149 14.94 -14.89 11.54
N GLU A 150 14.73 -15.28 10.28
CA GLU A 150 15.48 -16.33 9.60
C GLU A 150 16.00 -15.80 8.27
N GLY A 151 17.26 -16.11 7.95
CA GLY A 151 17.90 -15.68 6.71
C GLY A 151 18.19 -16.85 5.77
N LYS A 152 18.03 -16.61 4.47
CA LYS A 152 18.49 -17.51 3.40
C LYS A 152 19.63 -16.84 2.66
N ASN A 153 20.77 -17.54 2.58
CA ASN A 153 22.04 -17.02 2.04
C ASN A 153 22.59 -15.78 2.78
N THR A 154 22.05 -15.47 3.95
CA THR A 154 22.47 -14.38 4.83
C THR A 154 22.15 -14.77 6.27
N GLU A 155 22.85 -14.22 7.26
CA GLU A 155 22.37 -14.26 8.63
C GLU A 155 21.09 -13.42 8.75
N CYS A 156 20.30 -13.65 9.81
CA CYS A 156 19.31 -12.67 10.22
C CYS A 156 19.43 -12.34 11.71
N LYS A 157 19.93 -11.15 12.00
CA LYS A 157 20.05 -10.56 13.33
C LYS A 157 19.14 -9.35 13.41
N LEU A 158 18.42 -9.24 14.53
CA LEU A 158 17.50 -8.15 14.79
C LEU A 158 18.08 -7.20 15.82
N SER A 159 17.92 -5.90 15.59
CA SER A 159 18.21 -4.86 16.57
C SER A 159 16.98 -3.99 16.75
N THR A 160 16.51 -3.87 17.99
CA THR A 160 15.25 -3.21 18.31
C THR A 160 15.50 -1.91 19.03
N TYR A 161 14.75 -0.88 18.66
CA TYR A 161 14.83 0.44 19.27
C TYR A 161 13.45 1.06 19.49
N SER A 162 13.35 1.93 20.49
CA SER A 162 12.25 2.89 20.62
C SER A 162 12.71 4.30 20.25
N SER A 163 11.80 5.05 19.63
CA SER A 163 12.03 6.41 19.15
C SER A 163 10.79 7.26 19.37
N ASP A 164 10.98 8.56 19.55
CA ASP A 164 9.88 9.53 19.55
C ASP A 164 9.47 9.98 18.15
N VAL A 165 10.31 9.74 17.15
CA VAL A 165 10.11 10.20 15.77
C VAL A 165 10.19 9.04 14.79
N GLN A 166 9.52 9.21 13.66
CA GLN A 166 9.73 8.35 12.49
C GLN A 166 11.08 8.68 11.80
N PHE A 167 11.34 8.05 10.66
CA PHE A 167 12.52 8.33 9.86
C PHE A 167 12.50 9.77 9.30
N PRO A 168 13.66 10.45 9.27
CA PRO A 168 13.77 11.75 8.64
C PRO A 168 13.70 11.63 7.10
N GLU A 169 13.38 12.73 6.43
CA GLU A 169 13.19 12.76 4.96
C GLU A 169 14.49 12.50 4.19
N ASN A 170 15.64 12.79 4.79
CA ASN A 170 16.97 12.70 4.18
C ASN A 170 17.60 11.29 4.25
N ILE A 171 16.79 10.24 4.50
CA ILE A 171 17.25 8.85 4.36
C ILE A 171 17.14 8.37 2.91
N TYR A 172 18.03 7.45 2.57
CA TYR A 172 18.14 6.76 1.28
C TYR A 172 17.22 5.55 1.24
N ALA A 173 15.90 5.76 1.30
CA ALA A 173 14.94 4.66 1.39
C ALA A 173 13.61 4.90 0.68
N GLN A 174 13.02 3.80 0.20
CA GLN A 174 11.62 3.73 -0.19
C GLN A 174 10.77 3.36 1.02
N LEU A 175 9.62 4.02 1.15
CA LEU A 175 8.63 3.73 2.17
C LEU A 175 7.53 2.84 1.60
N SER A 176 7.17 1.82 2.37
CA SER A 176 6.01 0.98 2.12
C SER A 176 5.30 0.74 3.44
N GLU A 177 3.98 0.59 3.43
CA GLU A 177 3.20 0.42 4.65
C GLU A 177 2.45 -0.90 4.64
N TYR A 178 2.17 -1.39 5.84
CA TYR A 178 1.42 -2.61 6.03
C TYR A 178 0.52 -2.53 7.26
N THR A 179 -0.56 -3.30 7.20
CA THR A 179 -1.48 -3.53 8.30
C THR A 179 -1.87 -5.00 8.28
N PHE A 180 -1.85 -5.69 9.41
CA PHE A 180 -2.22 -7.10 9.48
C PHE A 180 -3.51 -7.29 10.24
N GLY A 181 -4.46 -8.01 9.65
CA GLY A 181 -5.81 -8.11 10.15
C GLY A 181 -6.55 -6.78 10.16
N ASP A 182 -7.69 -6.77 10.83
CA ASP A 182 -8.58 -5.64 11.01
C ASP A 182 -9.19 -5.69 12.42
N SER A 183 -9.71 -4.57 12.90
CA SER A 183 -10.41 -4.47 14.18
C SER A 183 -11.73 -3.74 14.01
N ILE A 184 -12.82 -4.51 13.99
CA ILE A 184 -14.15 -3.99 13.68
C ILE A 184 -15.06 -3.99 14.91
N ILE A 185 -16.08 -3.12 14.90
CA ILE A 185 -17.24 -3.25 15.79
C ILE A 185 -18.33 -4.03 15.01
N PRO A 186 -18.62 -5.30 15.36
CA PRO A 186 -19.66 -6.05 14.68
C PRO A 186 -21.05 -5.42 14.88
N PRO A 187 -22.00 -5.69 13.97
CA PRO A 187 -23.40 -5.32 14.20
C PRO A 187 -23.90 -5.83 15.56
N LYS A 188 -24.70 -5.02 16.25
CA LYS A 188 -25.30 -5.34 17.57
C LYS A 188 -24.29 -5.51 18.73
N LYS A 189 -23.00 -5.20 18.54
CA LYS A 189 -21.98 -5.18 19.60
C LYS A 189 -21.51 -3.74 19.86
N SER A 190 -20.99 -3.47 21.06
CA SER A 190 -20.40 -2.18 21.46
C SER A 190 -18.87 -2.23 21.62
N VAL A 191 -18.28 -3.42 21.47
CA VAL A 191 -16.84 -3.67 21.62
C VAL A 191 -16.27 -4.21 20.31
N ARG A 192 -14.99 -3.93 20.09
CA ARG A 192 -14.26 -4.40 18.90
C ARG A 192 -13.97 -5.89 18.97
N ILE A 193 -13.83 -6.52 17.82
CA ILE A 193 -13.25 -7.85 17.65
C ILE A 193 -12.10 -7.80 16.65
N LEU A 194 -11.10 -8.64 16.85
CA LEU A 194 -10.02 -8.85 15.89
C LEU A 194 -10.48 -9.75 14.73
N LYS A 195 -10.16 -9.34 13.51
CA LYS A 195 -10.26 -10.11 12.27
C LYS A 195 -8.87 -10.34 11.67
N PRO A 196 -8.21 -11.48 11.96
CA PRO A 196 -6.79 -11.67 11.64
C PRO A 196 -6.50 -12.07 10.18
N GLU A 197 -7.52 -12.20 9.34
CA GLU A 197 -7.42 -12.89 8.05
C GLU A 197 -6.66 -12.14 6.95
N ASN A 198 -6.84 -10.82 6.86
CA ASN A 198 -6.30 -10.05 5.75
C ASN A 198 -4.91 -9.49 6.06
N VAL A 199 -4.17 -9.19 5.01
CA VAL A 199 -2.98 -8.34 5.02
C VAL A 199 -3.28 -7.13 4.14
N GLY A 200 -3.23 -5.95 4.77
CA GLY A 200 -3.29 -4.64 4.15
C GLY A 200 -1.88 -4.18 3.77
N TYR A 201 -1.71 -3.62 2.57
CA TYR A 201 -0.42 -3.09 2.13
C TYR A 201 -0.59 -2.04 1.03
N ASN A 202 0.40 -1.16 0.97
CA ASN A 202 0.54 -0.15 -0.07
C ASN A 202 2.01 0.20 -0.24
N ILE A 203 2.33 0.80 -1.38
CA ILE A 203 3.59 1.52 -1.57
C ILE A 203 3.22 2.98 -1.76
N SER A 204 3.72 3.82 -0.85
CA SER A 204 3.49 5.25 -0.92
C SER A 204 4.60 5.88 -1.75
N TYR A 205 4.31 6.15 -3.03
CA TYR A 205 5.05 7.12 -3.81
C TYR A 205 4.43 8.52 -3.73
N VAL A 206 3.47 8.72 -2.81
CA VAL A 206 2.86 10.04 -2.51
C VAL A 206 3.91 11.02 -2.02
N ASP A 207 4.76 10.56 -1.09
CA ASP A 207 5.81 11.39 -0.49
C ASP A 207 6.99 11.55 -1.44
N HIS A 208 7.48 10.41 -1.96
CA HIS A 208 8.65 10.35 -2.83
C HIS A 208 8.79 9.01 -3.56
N VAL A 209 9.57 9.04 -4.64
CA VAL A 209 10.04 7.86 -5.37
C VAL A 209 11.54 7.70 -5.28
N TYR A 210 11.97 6.49 -4.91
CA TYR A 210 13.38 6.18 -4.64
C TYR A 210 13.85 4.81 -5.17
N MET A 211 13.13 3.72 -4.86
CA MET A 211 13.55 2.35 -5.23
C MET A 211 12.37 1.51 -5.73
N PRO A 212 12.62 0.54 -6.64
CA PRO A 212 11.60 -0.40 -7.09
C PRO A 212 11.31 -1.44 -6.01
N VAL A 213 10.14 -1.31 -5.38
CA VAL A 213 9.61 -2.28 -4.42
C VAL A 213 8.36 -2.93 -4.99
N ALA A 214 8.27 -4.25 -4.90
CA ALA A 214 7.05 -5.01 -5.19
C ALA A 214 6.59 -5.79 -3.96
N ILE A 215 5.29 -5.74 -3.68
CA ILE A 215 4.66 -6.37 -2.51
C ILE A 215 3.55 -7.33 -2.95
N GLY A 216 3.57 -8.57 -2.46
CA GLY A 216 2.49 -9.53 -2.63
C GLY A 216 2.10 -10.22 -1.31
N PRO A 217 0.88 -10.76 -1.19
CA PRO A 217 0.47 -11.53 -0.03
C PRO A 217 1.18 -12.88 0.01
N LYS A 218 1.44 -13.38 1.22
CA LYS A 218 1.97 -14.73 1.46
C LYS A 218 0.84 -15.72 1.68
N ASN A 219 1.00 -16.94 1.17
CA ASN A 219 0.01 -18.02 1.12
C ASN A 219 -1.26 -17.63 0.35
N ASN A 220 -1.12 -16.80 -0.69
CA ASN A 220 -2.18 -16.46 -1.61
C ASN A 220 -1.61 -16.19 -3.02
N PRO A 221 -1.30 -17.25 -3.79
CA PRO A 221 -0.64 -17.15 -5.10
C PRO A 221 -1.55 -16.58 -6.20
N TYR A 222 -2.81 -16.27 -5.90
CA TYR A 222 -3.77 -15.82 -6.91
C TYR A 222 -3.92 -14.30 -6.95
N VAL A 223 -3.20 -13.56 -6.12
CA VAL A 223 -3.16 -12.10 -6.10
C VAL A 223 -1.80 -11.64 -6.61
N GLY A 224 -1.78 -10.83 -7.68
CA GLY A 224 -0.56 -10.23 -8.21
C GLY A 224 0.09 -9.23 -7.24
N TYR A 225 1.31 -8.80 -7.54
CA TYR A 225 2.02 -7.82 -6.70
C TYR A 225 1.61 -6.37 -7.01
N SER A 226 1.67 -5.49 -6.01
CA SER A 226 1.62 -4.03 -6.19
C SER A 226 3.04 -3.45 -6.21
N GLY A 227 3.24 -2.33 -6.93
CA GLY A 227 4.53 -1.65 -7.04
C GLY A 227 5.31 -1.93 -8.33
N SER A 228 6.63 -2.03 -8.20
CA SER A 228 7.56 -2.28 -9.30
C SER A 228 8.55 -3.38 -8.98
N ALA A 229 8.65 -4.35 -9.90
CA ALA A 229 9.68 -5.38 -9.88
C ALA A 229 10.80 -5.09 -10.90
N MET A 230 10.89 -3.86 -11.40
CA MET A 230 11.97 -3.42 -12.30
C MET A 230 13.33 -3.52 -11.60
N SER A 231 14.42 -3.77 -12.33
CA SER A 231 15.77 -3.72 -11.74
C SER A 231 16.08 -2.31 -11.21
N LEU A 232 16.91 -2.22 -10.17
CA LEU A 232 17.25 -0.94 -9.55
C LEU A 232 17.97 -0.01 -10.56
N SER A 233 18.85 -0.55 -11.38
CA SER A 233 19.52 0.19 -12.47
C SER A 233 18.53 0.83 -13.45
N LEU A 234 17.62 0.04 -14.01
CA LEU A 234 16.65 0.52 -15.00
C LEU A 234 15.67 1.52 -14.38
N PHE A 235 15.27 1.28 -13.12
CA PHE A 235 14.44 2.20 -12.37
C PHE A 235 15.09 3.59 -12.24
N ARG A 236 16.38 3.63 -11.87
CA ARG A 236 17.14 4.89 -11.77
C ARG A 236 17.34 5.55 -13.13
N GLU A 237 17.52 4.79 -14.20
CA GLU A 237 17.56 5.31 -15.57
C GLU A 237 16.25 6.00 -15.97
N HIS A 238 15.09 5.46 -15.59
CA HIS A 238 13.80 6.11 -15.83
C HIS A 238 13.63 7.40 -15.02
N LEU A 239 14.08 7.44 -13.76
CA LEU A 239 14.08 8.68 -12.95
C LEU A 239 14.95 9.76 -13.60
N ASP A 240 16.18 9.41 -13.99
CA ASP A 240 17.10 10.33 -14.68
C ASP A 240 16.54 10.79 -16.03
N SER A 241 15.97 9.87 -16.81
CA SER A 241 15.34 10.20 -18.09
C SER A 241 14.17 11.17 -17.93
N PHE A 242 13.36 11.04 -16.88
CA PHE A 242 12.29 11.97 -16.60
C PHE A 242 12.82 13.38 -16.35
N LEU A 243 13.84 13.52 -15.52
CA LEU A 243 14.47 14.81 -15.18
C LEU A 243 15.11 15.51 -16.39
N LYS A 244 15.55 14.75 -17.40
CA LYS A 244 16.16 15.27 -18.63
C LYS A 244 15.17 15.61 -19.74
N LYS A 245 13.92 15.16 -19.65
CA LYS A 245 12.87 15.47 -20.62
C LYS A 245 12.15 16.76 -20.23
N THR A 246 11.52 17.41 -21.21
CA THR A 246 10.73 18.64 -21.00
C THR A 246 9.79 18.52 -19.80
N LEU A 247 9.10 17.39 -19.67
CA LEU A 247 8.13 17.11 -18.61
C LEU A 247 8.72 17.21 -17.20
N GLY A 248 9.85 16.56 -16.93
CA GLY A 248 10.50 16.57 -15.62
C GLY A 248 11.62 17.60 -15.48
N ASN A 249 11.87 18.43 -16.50
CA ASN A 249 12.96 19.41 -16.47
C ASN A 249 12.85 20.34 -15.26
N GLY A 250 13.87 20.30 -14.39
CA GLY A 250 13.88 21.06 -13.15
C GLY A 250 12.83 20.62 -12.13
N TRP A 251 12.27 19.42 -12.24
CA TRP A 251 11.55 18.82 -11.12
C TRP A 251 12.51 18.75 -9.91
N PRO A 252 12.08 19.16 -8.70
CA PRO A 252 12.93 19.11 -7.53
C PRO A 252 13.40 17.69 -7.22
N VAL A 253 14.55 17.58 -6.58
CA VAL A 253 15.09 16.35 -6.02
C VAL A 253 15.48 16.60 -4.57
N TYR A 254 15.44 15.56 -3.74
CA TYR A 254 16.04 15.66 -2.42
C TYR A 254 17.55 15.88 -2.54
N ASN A 255 18.11 16.68 -1.66
CA ASN A 255 19.54 16.98 -1.61
C ASN A 255 20.34 15.77 -1.10
N LEU A 256 20.43 14.75 -1.94
CA LEU A 256 21.04 13.45 -1.68
C LEU A 256 21.92 13.06 -2.87
N THR A 257 22.88 12.16 -2.60
CA THR A 257 23.78 11.66 -3.65
C THR A 257 23.09 10.71 -4.63
N GLU A 258 21.99 10.08 -4.23
CA GLU A 258 21.16 9.23 -5.09
C GLU A 258 19.89 9.98 -5.48
N LEU A 259 19.36 9.69 -6.68
CA LEU A 259 18.13 10.30 -7.16
C LEU A 259 16.93 9.84 -6.32
N LYS A 260 16.35 10.81 -5.60
CA LYS A 260 15.10 10.67 -4.86
C LYS A 260 14.22 11.85 -5.24
N LEU A 261 13.05 11.59 -5.81
CA LEU A 261 12.16 12.63 -6.30
C LEU A 261 10.97 12.79 -5.34
N PRO A 262 10.70 14.00 -4.80
CA PRO A 262 9.48 14.28 -4.04
C PRO A 262 8.24 14.17 -4.93
N GLY A 263 7.13 13.75 -4.33
CA GLY A 263 5.81 13.79 -4.95
C GLY A 263 5.25 15.20 -5.08
N GLY A 264 4.10 15.32 -5.76
CA GLY A 264 3.48 16.61 -6.10
C GLY A 264 3.12 17.48 -4.89
N TYR A 265 2.84 16.90 -3.72
CA TYR A 265 2.64 17.64 -2.48
C TYR A 265 3.96 18.18 -1.92
N ASN A 266 4.97 17.32 -1.82
CA ASN A 266 6.23 17.58 -1.14
C ASN A 266 7.05 18.68 -1.83
N ILE A 267 6.94 18.82 -3.16
CA ILE A 267 7.58 19.94 -3.89
C ILE A 267 7.11 21.33 -3.42
N PHE A 268 5.91 21.44 -2.85
CA PHE A 268 5.38 22.67 -2.29
C PHE A 268 5.58 22.72 -0.77
N ALA A 269 5.29 21.63 -0.07
CA ALA A 269 5.38 21.57 1.39
C ALA A 269 6.81 21.73 1.91
N GLN A 270 7.81 21.16 1.22
CA GLN A 270 9.21 21.15 1.66
C GLN A 270 10.09 22.17 0.92
N ARG A 271 9.51 23.01 0.05
CA ARG A 271 10.27 23.93 -0.82
C ARG A 271 11.29 24.79 -0.08
N SER A 272 10.89 25.34 1.06
CA SER A 272 11.73 26.21 1.89
C SER A 272 12.42 25.46 3.04
N GLY A 273 12.33 24.14 3.06
CA GLY A 273 12.95 23.31 4.08
C GLY A 273 14.47 23.36 3.99
N THR A 274 15.13 23.32 5.15
CA THR A 274 16.59 23.24 5.23
C THR A 274 17.03 22.07 6.09
N LEU A 275 18.21 21.55 5.78
CA LEU A 275 18.87 20.47 6.50
C LEU A 275 19.88 21.06 7.51
N PRO A 276 20.26 20.32 8.56
CA PRO A 276 21.32 20.74 9.47
C PRO A 276 22.62 21.11 8.73
N PRO A 277 23.39 22.12 9.17
CA PRO A 277 24.61 22.55 8.47
C PRO A 277 25.71 21.49 8.43
N ASN A 278 25.63 20.50 9.32
CA ASN A 278 26.60 19.42 9.41
C ASN A 278 26.21 18.18 8.59
N ASP A 279 25.04 18.19 7.94
CA ASP A 279 24.63 17.10 7.06
C ASP A 279 25.58 17.01 5.85
N ASP A 280 25.97 15.78 5.53
CA ASP A 280 26.83 15.46 4.39
C ASP A 280 26.00 15.33 3.11
N VAL A 281 25.74 16.46 2.46
CA VAL A 281 24.87 16.55 1.27
C VAL A 281 25.56 17.25 0.11
N PRO A 282 25.23 16.88 -1.15
CA PRO A 282 25.96 17.36 -2.32
C PRO A 282 25.83 18.87 -2.54
N VAL A 283 24.67 19.46 -2.24
CA VAL A 283 24.44 20.91 -2.41
C VAL A 283 24.54 21.59 -1.05
N LYS A 284 25.67 22.25 -0.82
CA LYS A 284 25.97 22.98 0.41
C LYS A 284 26.43 24.41 0.09
N PRO A 285 25.63 25.44 0.44
CA PRO A 285 26.06 26.83 0.37
C PRO A 285 27.26 27.10 1.29
N SER A 286 28.16 28.01 0.92
CA SER A 286 29.30 28.42 1.75
C SER A 286 28.88 29.03 3.09
N ASP A 287 27.72 29.68 3.11
CA ASP A 287 27.07 30.34 4.24
C ASP A 287 25.59 29.94 4.27
N GLY A 288 25.13 29.41 5.40
CA GLY A 288 23.74 29.02 5.63
C GLY A 288 23.51 27.51 5.76
N TYR A 289 22.24 27.12 5.65
CA TYR A 289 21.78 25.74 5.80
C TYR A 289 21.55 25.12 4.41
N PRO A 290 21.98 23.88 4.17
CA PRO A 290 21.68 23.18 2.93
C PRO A 290 20.16 23.09 2.71
N PRO A 291 19.66 23.20 1.46
CA PRO A 291 18.24 23.03 1.22
C PRO A 291 17.84 21.55 1.29
N VAL A 292 16.58 21.28 1.68
CA VAL A 292 15.98 19.93 1.60
C VAL A 292 15.78 19.53 0.14
N LEU A 293 15.23 20.44 -0.67
CA LEU A 293 15.00 20.25 -2.10
C LEU A 293 15.89 21.17 -2.95
N THR A 294 16.39 20.62 -4.05
CA THR A 294 17.18 21.31 -5.05
C THR A 294 16.85 20.77 -6.44
N VAL A 295 17.61 21.13 -7.47
CA VAL A 295 17.45 20.60 -8.83
C VAL A 295 18.66 19.76 -9.23
N LEU A 296 18.49 18.88 -10.23
CA LEU A 296 19.53 17.95 -10.68
C LEU A 296 20.85 18.65 -11.05
N SER A 297 20.79 19.79 -11.72
CA SER A 297 21.98 20.56 -12.10
C SER A 297 22.80 21.03 -10.89
N CYS A 298 22.15 21.36 -9.77
CA CYS A 298 22.87 21.70 -8.53
C CYS A 298 23.57 20.47 -7.93
N ILE A 299 22.92 19.31 -7.93
CA ILE A 299 23.54 18.03 -7.51
C ILE A 299 24.78 17.73 -8.35
N GLN A 300 24.73 18.05 -9.65
CA GLN A 300 25.82 17.89 -10.61
C GLN A 300 26.93 18.96 -10.50
N GLY A 301 26.82 19.88 -9.55
CA GLY A 301 27.83 20.90 -9.29
C GLY A 301 27.76 22.11 -10.23
N GLU A 302 26.67 22.28 -10.97
CA GLU A 302 26.51 23.35 -11.97
C GLU A 302 25.98 24.66 -11.35
N CYS A 303 25.55 24.63 -10.09
CA CYS A 303 24.98 25.79 -9.41
C CYS A 303 26.03 26.67 -8.72
N ASN A 304 25.89 27.98 -8.90
CA ASN A 304 26.64 28.99 -8.15
C ASN A 304 26.13 29.11 -6.70
N GLU A 305 26.84 29.86 -5.84
CA GLU A 305 26.49 29.99 -4.41
C GLU A 305 25.10 30.58 -4.13
N GLU A 306 24.58 31.45 -4.99
CA GLU A 306 23.22 31.99 -4.85
C GLU A 306 22.16 30.94 -5.22
N GLN A 307 22.41 30.17 -6.28
CA GLN A 307 21.55 29.08 -6.71
C GLN A 307 21.51 27.95 -5.69
N LYS A 308 22.63 27.62 -5.05
CA LYS A 308 22.66 26.62 -3.96
C LYS A 308 21.70 26.97 -2.80
N LYS A 309 21.42 28.27 -2.59
CA LYS A 309 20.51 28.75 -1.53
C LYS A 309 19.06 28.85 -1.95
N SER A 310 18.79 29.12 -3.23
CA SER A 310 17.46 29.57 -3.69
C SER A 310 16.82 28.70 -4.78
N LEU A 311 17.61 27.90 -5.49
CA LEU A 311 17.12 27.09 -6.62
C LEU A 311 16.54 25.75 -6.12
N HIS A 312 15.31 25.82 -5.61
CA HIS A 312 14.58 24.68 -5.07
C HIS A 312 13.68 23.98 -6.09
N PHE A 313 13.46 24.58 -7.26
CA PHE A 313 12.62 24.06 -8.34
C PHE A 313 13.00 24.71 -9.68
N GLY A 314 12.55 24.11 -10.78
CA GLY A 314 12.75 24.63 -12.13
C GLY A 314 11.48 24.58 -12.98
N GLU A 315 11.67 24.40 -14.29
CA GLU A 315 10.65 24.65 -15.31
C GLU A 315 9.36 23.84 -15.10
N SER A 316 9.47 22.56 -14.73
CA SER A 316 8.30 21.71 -14.51
C SER A 316 7.36 22.26 -13.45
N VAL A 317 7.90 22.69 -12.31
CA VAL A 317 7.07 23.25 -11.24
C VAL A 317 6.61 24.67 -11.58
N GLN A 318 7.42 25.41 -12.34
CA GLN A 318 7.01 26.71 -12.87
C GLN A 318 5.79 26.60 -13.81
N ARG A 319 5.68 25.53 -14.61
CA ARG A 319 4.48 25.27 -15.43
C ARG A 319 3.23 25.02 -14.58
N LEU A 320 3.35 24.25 -13.49
CA LEU A 320 2.26 24.08 -12.52
C LEU A 320 1.83 25.43 -11.93
N GLN A 321 2.80 26.29 -11.61
CA GLN A 321 2.50 27.61 -11.08
C GLN A 321 1.79 28.50 -12.11
N ASN A 322 2.30 28.50 -13.35
CA ASN A 322 1.71 29.24 -14.47
C ASN A 322 0.29 28.76 -14.75
N LEU A 323 0.02 27.45 -14.68
CA LEU A 323 -1.30 26.86 -14.84
C LEU A 323 -2.27 27.44 -13.79
N TRP A 324 -1.97 27.27 -12.50
CA TRP A 324 -2.84 27.75 -11.43
C TRP A 324 -3.03 29.27 -11.42
N GLY A 325 -1.98 30.03 -11.72
CA GLY A 325 -2.03 31.50 -11.72
C GLY A 325 -2.60 32.12 -13.01
N SER A 326 -2.86 31.30 -14.04
CA SER A 326 -3.50 31.75 -15.29
C SER A 326 -4.93 31.24 -15.44
N CYS A 327 -5.22 30.01 -15.02
CA CYS A 327 -6.52 29.38 -15.23
C CYS A 327 -7.54 29.67 -14.12
N VAL A 328 -7.09 30.17 -12.97
CA VAL A 328 -7.95 30.39 -11.79
C VAL A 328 -7.74 31.80 -11.25
N ASN A 329 -8.82 32.42 -10.78
CA ASN A 329 -8.76 33.74 -10.15
C ASN A 329 -8.37 33.62 -8.68
N TRP A 330 -7.40 34.43 -8.27
CA TRP A 330 -6.89 34.50 -6.90
C TRP A 330 -7.16 35.88 -6.30
N ASN A 331 -7.44 35.91 -5.00
CA ASN A 331 -7.60 37.16 -4.24
C ASN A 331 -6.25 37.73 -3.79
N GLU A 332 -5.22 37.62 -4.64
CA GLU A 332 -3.90 38.21 -4.45
C GLU A 332 -3.21 38.42 -5.80
N ASP A 333 -2.12 39.20 -5.81
CA ASP A 333 -1.27 39.30 -6.99
C ASP A 333 -0.42 38.02 -7.17
N THR A 334 -0.69 37.29 -8.26
CA THR A 334 0.01 36.05 -8.60
C THR A 334 1.24 36.28 -9.47
N ASN A 335 1.54 37.51 -9.90
CA ASN A 335 2.70 37.81 -10.76
C ASN A 335 4.04 37.48 -10.09
N LYS A 336 4.08 37.39 -8.75
CA LYS A 336 5.25 36.90 -8.00
C LYS A 336 5.51 35.39 -8.13
N TYR A 337 4.53 34.61 -8.61
CA TYR A 337 4.64 33.16 -8.78
C TYR A 337 4.59 32.71 -10.24
N VAL A 338 4.03 33.55 -11.11
CA VAL A 338 3.76 33.24 -12.52
C VAL A 338 4.78 33.94 -13.41
N THR A 339 5.49 33.18 -14.24
CA THR A 339 6.43 33.71 -15.23
C THR A 339 5.81 33.89 -16.61
N GLN A 340 4.71 33.17 -16.88
CA GLN A 340 4.02 33.21 -18.17
C GLN A 340 2.52 33.02 -17.98
N LYS A 341 1.71 33.78 -18.72
CA LYS A 341 0.26 33.55 -18.82
C LYS A 341 -0.03 32.45 -19.83
N ILE A 342 -0.81 31.47 -19.41
CA ILE A 342 -1.26 30.35 -20.23
C ILE A 342 -2.74 30.57 -20.57
N ASP A 343 -3.11 30.39 -21.84
CA ASP A 343 -4.52 30.30 -22.21
C ASP A 343 -5.02 28.88 -21.98
N CYS A 344 -5.91 28.73 -21.01
CA CYS A 344 -6.40 27.42 -20.61
C CYS A 344 -7.75 27.10 -21.27
N PRO A 345 -7.98 25.85 -21.71
CA PRO A 345 -9.26 25.42 -22.22
C PRO A 345 -10.40 25.70 -21.21
N PRO A 346 -11.62 26.04 -21.67
CA PRO A 346 -12.74 26.36 -20.78
C PRO A 346 -13.05 25.25 -19.74
N ASP A 347 -13.00 23.99 -20.18
CA ASP A 347 -13.24 22.84 -19.32
C ASP A 347 -12.17 22.70 -18.21
N LEU A 348 -10.89 22.89 -18.56
CA LEU A 348 -9.80 22.90 -17.57
C LEU A 348 -9.95 24.06 -16.57
N LYS A 349 -10.37 25.24 -17.03
CA LYS A 349 -10.66 26.39 -16.14
C LYS A 349 -11.80 26.07 -15.17
N GLU A 350 -12.86 25.42 -15.64
CA GLU A 350 -13.99 25.00 -14.80
C GLU A 350 -13.54 24.02 -13.72
N LYS A 351 -12.83 22.95 -14.11
CA LYS A 351 -12.35 21.90 -13.19
C LYS A 351 -11.40 22.46 -12.13
N LEU A 352 -10.39 23.25 -12.52
CA LEU A 352 -9.45 23.87 -11.59
C LEU A 352 -10.14 24.86 -10.65
N SER A 353 -11.09 25.65 -11.17
CA SER A 353 -11.88 26.58 -10.35
C SER A 353 -12.76 25.86 -9.34
N ALA A 354 -13.38 24.73 -9.72
CA ALA A 354 -14.21 23.94 -8.83
C ALA A 354 -13.37 23.35 -7.68
N VAL A 355 -12.18 22.82 -7.96
CA VAL A 355 -11.25 22.34 -6.93
C VAL A 355 -10.79 23.47 -6.01
N GLN A 356 -10.39 24.63 -6.55
CA GLN A 356 -10.00 25.78 -5.73
C GLN A 356 -11.12 26.26 -4.82
N GLN A 357 -12.35 26.39 -5.34
CA GLN A 357 -13.53 26.81 -4.57
C GLN A 357 -13.89 25.78 -3.49
N PHE A 358 -13.73 24.50 -3.78
CA PHE A 358 -13.95 23.43 -2.81
C PHE A 358 -13.00 23.57 -1.62
N PHE A 359 -11.70 23.77 -1.86
CA PHE A 359 -10.74 24.00 -0.78
C PHE A 359 -10.94 25.34 -0.07
N LYS A 360 -11.42 26.37 -0.78
CA LYS A 360 -11.83 27.64 -0.17
C LYS A 360 -13.00 27.45 0.80
N GLN A 361 -13.99 26.64 0.43
CA GLN A 361 -15.10 26.29 1.31
C GLN A 361 -14.64 25.47 2.51
N ASN A 362 -13.72 24.53 2.33
CA ASN A 362 -13.10 23.78 3.43
C ASN A 362 -12.34 24.72 4.39
N HIS A 363 -11.60 25.69 3.85
CA HIS A 363 -10.93 26.73 4.66
C HIS A 363 -11.91 27.60 5.44
N GLN A 364 -13.05 27.98 4.85
CA GLN A 364 -14.08 28.72 5.57
C GLN A 364 -14.68 27.91 6.73
N GLN A 365 -14.86 26.60 6.56
CA GLN A 365 -15.29 25.70 7.63
C GLN A 365 -14.23 25.66 8.75
N TYR A 366 -12.95 25.56 8.38
CA TYR A 366 -11.82 25.64 9.29
C TYR A 366 -11.77 26.95 10.11
N LEU A 367 -11.98 28.11 9.47
CA LEU A 367 -12.05 29.39 10.17
C LEU A 367 -13.22 29.44 11.17
N GLN A 368 -14.36 28.84 10.85
CA GLN A 368 -15.48 28.74 11.77
C GLN A 368 -15.10 27.91 13.01
N MET A 369 -14.37 26.81 12.84
CA MET A 369 -13.89 25.99 13.95
C MET A 369 -12.96 26.77 14.88
N TYR A 370 -12.07 27.59 14.33
CA TYR A 370 -11.24 28.53 15.10
C TYR A 370 -12.09 29.52 15.88
N SER A 371 -13.06 30.17 15.23
CA SER A 371 -13.95 31.13 15.90
C SER A 371 -14.79 30.51 17.02
N ASN A 372 -15.06 29.21 16.93
CA ASN A 372 -15.80 28.43 17.94
C ASN A 372 -14.88 27.86 19.04
N GLY A 373 -13.57 28.14 19.03
CA GLY A 373 -12.62 27.62 20.01
C GLY A 373 -12.35 26.11 19.92
N GLN A 374 -12.66 25.49 18.77
CA GLN A 374 -12.49 24.04 18.56
C GLN A 374 -11.04 23.66 18.20
N CYS A 375 -10.20 24.64 17.90
CA CYS A 375 -8.82 24.46 17.48
C CYS A 375 -7.85 24.88 18.58
N ASN A 376 -7.58 23.97 19.51
CA ASN A 376 -6.82 24.24 20.73
C ASN A 376 -5.62 23.30 20.93
N LEU A 377 -5.25 22.50 19.93
CA LEU A 377 -4.16 21.53 20.05
C LEU A 377 -2.78 22.19 20.11
N THR A 378 -2.64 23.38 19.53
CA THR A 378 -1.43 24.18 19.63
C THR A 378 -1.85 25.57 20.09
N PRO A 379 -1.70 25.88 21.39
CA PRO A 379 -2.00 27.20 21.91
C PRO A 379 -1.25 28.27 21.12
N ASP A 380 -1.89 29.41 20.90
CA ASP A 380 -1.30 30.61 20.26
C ASP A 380 -0.92 30.47 18.77
N VAL A 381 -1.45 29.47 18.06
CA VAL A 381 -1.30 29.37 16.59
C VAL A 381 -2.51 29.96 15.88
N ASP A 382 -2.30 31.07 15.17
CA ASP A 382 -3.31 31.69 14.31
C ASP A 382 -3.68 30.79 13.12
N PRO A 383 -4.93 30.87 12.60
CA PRO A 383 -5.33 30.12 11.44
C PRO A 383 -4.54 30.54 10.20
N VAL A 384 -4.11 29.57 9.39
CA VAL A 384 -3.41 29.84 8.14
C VAL A 384 -4.32 30.53 7.12
N PRO A 385 -3.81 31.47 6.29
CA PRO A 385 -4.63 32.17 5.31
C PRO A 385 -4.95 31.32 4.08
N PHE A 386 -6.08 31.59 3.41
CA PHE A 386 -6.34 31.05 2.07
C PHE A 386 -5.68 31.93 1.00
N ASN A 387 -4.41 31.65 0.72
CA ASN A 387 -3.66 32.27 -0.37
C ASN A 387 -3.26 31.19 -1.40
N TYR A 388 -2.72 31.61 -2.53
CA TYR A 388 -2.23 30.78 -3.62
C TYR A 388 -1.35 29.63 -3.13
N TRP A 389 -0.41 29.95 -2.25
CA TRP A 389 0.60 29.00 -1.80
C TRP A 389 0.02 27.95 -0.86
N GLU A 390 -0.73 28.38 0.16
CA GLU A 390 -1.36 27.45 1.10
C GLU A 390 -2.42 26.60 0.40
N ALA A 391 -3.27 27.19 -0.45
CA ALA A 391 -4.27 26.44 -1.19
C ALA A 391 -3.64 25.34 -2.06
N ILE A 392 -2.56 25.63 -2.80
CA ILE A 392 -1.89 24.63 -3.65
C ILE A 392 -1.34 23.46 -2.84
N LYS A 393 -0.73 23.71 -1.67
CA LYS A 393 -0.27 22.61 -0.78
C LYS A 393 -1.42 21.68 -0.41
N HIS A 394 -2.54 22.24 0.04
CA HIS A 394 -3.72 21.44 0.41
C HIS A 394 -4.32 20.70 -0.78
N ILE A 395 -4.34 21.32 -1.97
CA ILE A 395 -4.87 20.72 -3.20
C ILE A 395 -4.00 19.55 -3.67
N TYR A 396 -2.68 19.71 -3.80
CA TYR A 396 -1.82 18.61 -4.25
C TYR A 396 -1.63 17.52 -3.18
N GLY A 397 -1.76 17.87 -1.90
CA GLY A 397 -1.81 16.90 -0.81
C GLY A 397 -3.16 16.20 -0.66
N TRP A 398 -4.24 16.73 -1.27
CA TRP A 398 -5.62 16.35 -0.97
C TRP A 398 -5.89 16.29 0.55
N VAL A 399 -5.43 17.30 1.28
CA VAL A 399 -5.53 17.37 2.75
C VAL A 399 -6.37 18.57 3.17
N PRO A 400 -7.32 18.40 4.11
CA PRO A 400 -8.12 19.52 4.62
C PRO A 400 -7.29 20.54 5.40
N PHE A 401 -7.80 21.76 5.51
CA PHE A 401 -7.29 22.75 6.47
C PHE A 401 -7.69 22.32 7.89
N ASN A 402 -6.68 22.06 8.73
CA ASN A 402 -6.82 21.43 10.05
C ASN A 402 -5.75 21.90 11.06
N GLU A 403 -4.87 22.83 10.67
CA GLU A 403 -3.78 23.35 11.46
C GLU A 403 -4.33 23.84 12.80
N GLY A 404 -3.88 23.27 13.93
CA GLY A 404 -4.37 23.60 15.28
C GLY A 404 -5.67 22.92 15.73
N CYS A 405 -6.41 22.24 14.84
CA CYS A 405 -7.74 21.63 15.12
C CYS A 405 -7.72 20.11 15.34
N GLY A 406 -6.73 19.42 14.77
CA GLY A 406 -6.61 17.96 14.82
C GLY A 406 -6.85 17.30 13.46
N ALA A 407 -6.20 16.16 13.22
CA ALA A 407 -6.12 15.56 11.88
C ALA A 407 -7.47 15.17 11.25
N SER A 408 -8.50 14.92 12.06
CA SER A 408 -9.84 14.51 11.60
C SER A 408 -10.91 15.59 11.79
N ALA A 409 -10.52 16.82 12.14
CA ALA A 409 -11.46 17.83 12.63
C ALA A 409 -12.35 18.42 11.52
N ASN A 410 -11.79 18.70 10.34
CA ASN A 410 -12.48 19.30 9.19
C ASN A 410 -12.41 18.42 7.93
N PRO A 411 -13.00 17.22 7.93
CA PRO A 411 -12.81 16.26 6.85
C PRO A 411 -13.40 16.76 5.52
N LEU A 412 -12.65 16.58 4.42
CA LEU A 412 -13.07 16.98 3.06
C LEU A 412 -14.41 16.37 2.63
N SER A 413 -14.75 15.19 3.16
CA SER A 413 -16.04 14.53 2.90
C SER A 413 -17.26 15.36 3.30
N ASN A 414 -17.09 16.31 4.23
CA ASN A 414 -18.14 17.19 4.71
C ASN A 414 -18.21 18.52 3.93
N THR A 415 -17.24 18.79 3.06
CA THR A 415 -17.20 19.99 2.22
C THR A 415 -18.03 19.79 0.96
N LYS A 416 -18.79 20.81 0.55
CA LYS A 416 -19.61 20.83 -0.66
C LYS A 416 -19.69 22.26 -1.21
N ILE A 417 -19.71 22.41 -2.52
CA ILE A 417 -19.99 23.69 -3.20
C ILE A 417 -21.15 23.50 -4.19
N THR A 418 -21.73 24.60 -4.69
CA THR A 418 -22.89 24.53 -5.59
C THR A 418 -22.60 23.67 -6.82
N GLY A 419 -23.37 22.59 -7.01
CA GLY A 419 -23.23 21.67 -8.16
C GLY A 419 -22.12 20.62 -8.03
N TRP A 420 -21.44 20.57 -6.88
CA TRP A 420 -20.26 19.74 -6.65
C TRP A 420 -20.20 19.24 -5.20
N ASP A 421 -20.50 17.95 -5.02
CA ASP A 421 -20.24 17.26 -3.76
C ASP A 421 -18.79 16.70 -3.73
N HIS A 422 -18.36 16.21 -2.56
CA HIS A 422 -17.04 15.61 -2.39
C HIS A 422 -16.79 14.49 -3.41
N ALA A 423 -17.78 13.62 -3.64
CA ALA A 423 -17.61 12.47 -4.52
C ALA A 423 -17.37 12.90 -5.97
N LYS A 424 -18.04 13.96 -6.45
CA LYS A 424 -17.84 14.52 -7.78
C LYS A 424 -16.49 15.26 -7.89
N ILE A 425 -16.15 16.09 -6.90
CA ILE A 425 -14.88 16.85 -6.90
C ILE A 425 -13.67 15.93 -6.80
N GLN A 426 -13.71 14.92 -5.94
CA GLN A 426 -12.66 13.90 -5.84
C GLN A 426 -12.51 13.16 -7.17
N SER A 427 -13.62 12.75 -7.79
CA SER A 427 -13.60 12.09 -9.10
C SER A 427 -12.92 12.95 -10.17
N THR A 428 -13.29 14.23 -10.26
CA THR A 428 -12.69 15.17 -11.23
C THR A 428 -11.22 15.43 -10.94
N TYR A 429 -10.85 15.62 -9.67
CA TYR A 429 -9.46 15.78 -9.27
C TYR A 429 -8.60 14.60 -9.70
N ILE A 430 -9.10 13.37 -9.54
CA ILE A 430 -8.32 12.20 -9.87
C ILE A 430 -8.30 11.96 -11.38
N HIS A 431 -9.46 11.80 -12.00
CA HIS A 431 -9.56 11.33 -13.38
C HIS A 431 -9.30 12.40 -14.41
N ASP A 432 -9.72 13.63 -14.13
CA ASP A 432 -9.68 14.71 -15.11
C ASP A 432 -8.48 15.65 -14.90
N LEU A 433 -7.85 15.62 -13.72
CA LEU A 433 -6.69 16.45 -13.40
C LEU A 433 -5.44 15.60 -13.18
N GLN A 434 -5.37 14.76 -12.15
CA GLN A 434 -4.16 13.96 -11.85
C GLN A 434 -3.75 13.04 -13.03
N TYR A 435 -4.72 12.43 -13.70
CA TYR A 435 -4.50 11.56 -14.87
C TYR A 435 -4.63 12.24 -16.23
N ASN A 436 -4.65 13.59 -16.30
CA ASN A 436 -4.88 14.32 -17.54
C ASN A 436 -3.77 14.15 -18.61
N TYR A 437 -2.62 13.58 -18.24
CA TYR A 437 -1.58 13.18 -19.19
C TYR A 437 -2.04 12.10 -20.18
N LYS A 438 -3.13 11.38 -19.89
CA LYS A 438 -3.72 10.37 -20.79
C LYS A 438 -4.56 10.98 -21.91
N GLU A 439 -4.86 12.28 -21.85
CA GLU A 439 -5.64 12.95 -22.89
C GLU A 439 -4.80 13.16 -24.16
N SER A 440 -5.38 12.90 -25.33
CA SER A 440 -4.67 12.93 -26.62
C SER A 440 -4.17 14.31 -27.05
N ASN A 441 -4.74 15.39 -26.51
CA ASN A 441 -4.41 16.77 -26.88
C ASN A 441 -3.73 17.55 -25.73
N ILE A 442 -3.21 16.85 -24.72
CA ILE A 442 -2.56 17.49 -23.58
C ILE A 442 -1.17 18.03 -23.96
N THR A 443 -0.86 19.25 -23.53
CA THR A 443 0.48 19.84 -23.66
C THR A 443 1.12 19.99 -22.29
N PRO A 444 2.46 20.10 -22.20
CA PRO A 444 3.16 20.24 -20.91
C PRO A 444 2.69 21.42 -20.05
N GLU A 445 2.15 22.48 -20.66
CA GLU A 445 1.62 23.66 -19.98
C GLU A 445 0.27 23.41 -19.29
N TRP A 446 -0.46 22.37 -19.73
CA TRP A 446 -1.79 22.01 -19.21
C TRP A 446 -1.76 20.80 -18.26
N LEU A 447 -0.60 20.17 -18.10
CA LEU A 447 -0.45 19.05 -17.18
C LEU A 447 -0.62 19.49 -15.73
N PHE A 448 -1.52 18.81 -15.03
CA PHE A 448 -1.79 19.08 -13.63
C PHE A 448 -0.65 18.60 -12.74
N ASN A 449 -0.15 17.38 -12.98
CA ASN A 449 0.86 16.75 -12.15
C ASN A 449 1.74 15.78 -12.96
N PRO A 450 2.89 16.23 -13.51
CA PRO A 450 3.76 15.39 -14.32
C PRO A 450 4.40 14.24 -13.51
N TYR A 451 4.42 14.34 -12.18
CA TYR A 451 4.86 13.24 -11.31
C TYR A 451 3.95 12.01 -11.42
N VAL A 452 2.63 12.19 -11.59
CA VAL A 452 1.72 11.05 -11.78
C VAL A 452 2.03 10.31 -13.07
N GLN A 453 2.42 11.04 -14.13
CA GLN A 453 2.89 10.41 -15.36
C GLN A 453 4.18 9.61 -15.14
N LEU A 454 5.15 10.13 -14.37
CA LEU A 454 6.36 9.37 -14.01
C LEU A 454 6.02 8.03 -13.34
N ILE A 455 5.08 8.03 -12.40
CA ILE A 455 4.72 6.83 -11.63
C ILE A 455 4.01 5.78 -12.48
N HIS A 456 3.02 6.17 -13.29
CA HIS A 456 2.06 5.22 -13.87
C HIS A 456 2.19 4.99 -15.37
N ASP A 457 2.88 5.85 -16.11
CA ASP A 457 2.98 5.74 -17.58
C ASP A 457 3.98 4.64 -17.97
N GLU A 458 3.63 3.90 -19.02
CA GLU A 458 4.44 2.79 -19.55
C GLU A 458 5.81 3.22 -20.08
N ASN A 459 5.97 4.51 -20.43
CA ASN A 459 7.24 5.07 -20.86
C ASN A 459 8.19 5.41 -19.71
N TYR A 460 7.72 5.27 -18.46
CA TYR A 460 8.48 5.53 -17.24
C TYR A 460 8.45 4.32 -16.30
N LEU A 461 7.79 4.43 -15.13
CA LEU A 461 7.90 3.40 -14.08
C LEU A 461 6.79 2.34 -14.15
N SER A 462 5.66 2.64 -14.82
CA SER A 462 4.53 1.71 -15.01
C SER A 462 4.08 1.00 -13.72
N MET A 463 3.95 1.76 -12.62
CA MET A 463 3.67 1.20 -11.29
C MET A 463 2.19 1.22 -10.92
N ASP A 464 1.73 0.11 -10.36
CA ASP A 464 0.48 0.00 -9.61
C ASP A 464 0.72 0.32 -8.13
N ALA A 465 0.82 1.61 -7.81
CA ALA A 465 1.11 2.14 -6.48
C ALA A 465 0.59 3.58 -6.33
N TYR A 466 0.50 4.11 -5.11
CA TYR A 466 0.02 5.48 -4.90
C TYR A 466 0.95 6.53 -5.54
N GLY A 467 0.50 7.27 -6.55
CA GLY A 467 1.20 8.45 -7.08
C GLY A 467 0.83 9.78 -6.37
N PHE A 468 -0.28 9.80 -5.62
CA PHE A 468 -0.80 10.94 -4.85
C PHE A 468 -1.81 10.46 -3.79
N SER A 469 -2.21 11.32 -2.83
CA SER A 469 -2.87 10.92 -1.57
C SER A 469 -4.23 10.21 -1.68
N VAL A 470 -4.89 10.29 -2.83
CA VAL A 470 -6.20 9.64 -3.07
C VAL A 470 -6.20 8.85 -4.36
N ASP A 471 -5.08 8.21 -4.70
CA ASP A 471 -4.97 7.32 -5.83
C ASP A 471 -5.64 5.96 -5.51
N ASP A 472 -6.97 5.88 -5.67
CA ASP A 472 -7.82 4.78 -5.17
C ASP A 472 -7.91 3.55 -6.07
N ALA A 473 -7.12 3.45 -7.15
CA ALA A 473 -7.29 2.34 -8.06
C ALA A 473 -6.61 1.07 -7.55
N VAL A 474 -5.34 1.14 -7.19
CA VAL A 474 -4.51 -0.01 -6.76
C VAL A 474 -3.57 0.36 -5.61
N GLY A 475 -3.67 1.60 -5.10
CA GLY A 475 -2.77 2.12 -4.09
C GLY A 475 -2.79 1.32 -2.79
N PHE A 476 -3.97 0.90 -2.30
CA PHE A 476 -4.11 0.06 -1.12
C PHE A 476 -4.80 -1.26 -1.43
N MET A 477 -4.14 -2.35 -1.06
CA MET A 477 -4.66 -3.71 -1.19
C MET A 477 -4.95 -4.28 0.19
N SER A 478 -6.05 -5.02 0.33
CA SER A 478 -6.40 -5.79 1.53
C SER A 478 -6.87 -7.18 1.10
N GLU A 479 -5.99 -8.16 1.29
CA GLU A 479 -6.14 -9.48 0.70
C GLU A 479 -5.90 -10.57 1.74
N LEU A 480 -6.48 -11.76 1.54
CA LEU A 480 -6.20 -12.91 2.40
C LEU A 480 -4.70 -13.24 2.34
N GLY A 481 -4.08 -13.47 3.49
CA GLY A 481 -2.69 -13.90 3.54
C GLY A 481 -2.14 -14.06 4.96
N ASP A 482 -1.06 -14.83 5.09
CA ASP A 482 -0.35 -15.06 6.37
C ASP A 482 0.83 -14.11 6.60
N GLY A 483 0.94 -13.10 5.75
CA GLY A 483 2.03 -12.15 5.76
C GLY A 483 2.18 -11.47 4.41
N LEU A 484 3.28 -10.76 4.25
CA LEU A 484 3.64 -10.07 3.02
C LEU A 484 5.03 -10.48 2.56
N ILE A 485 5.22 -10.47 1.25
CA ILE A 485 6.48 -10.68 0.57
C ILE A 485 6.84 -9.38 -0.12
N PHE A 486 7.98 -8.82 0.27
CA PHE A 486 8.61 -7.67 -0.33
C PHE A 486 9.76 -8.15 -1.20
N THR A 487 9.87 -7.56 -2.38
CA THR A 487 11.02 -7.78 -3.27
C THR A 487 11.55 -6.43 -3.74
N VAL A 488 12.86 -6.33 -3.89
CA VAL A 488 13.53 -5.15 -4.45
C VAL A 488 14.27 -5.56 -5.70
N GLY A 489 13.97 -4.95 -6.84
CA GLY A 489 14.75 -5.17 -8.06
C GLY A 489 14.38 -6.42 -8.89
N GLY A 490 13.24 -7.07 -8.66
CA GLY A 490 12.86 -8.28 -9.39
C GLY A 490 11.72 -9.07 -8.73
N THR A 491 11.13 -10.04 -9.44
CA THR A 491 9.97 -10.81 -8.95
C THR A 491 10.31 -12.07 -8.16
N HIS A 492 11.59 -12.45 -8.06
CA HIS A 492 11.98 -13.69 -7.39
C HIS A 492 11.53 -13.68 -5.92
N GLY A 493 10.82 -14.73 -5.52
CA GLY A 493 10.27 -14.89 -4.17
C GLY A 493 8.78 -14.53 -4.05
N LEU A 494 8.22 -13.75 -4.97
CA LEU A 494 6.76 -13.52 -5.02
C LEU A 494 6.03 -14.81 -5.41
N GLU A 495 4.91 -15.08 -4.75
CA GLU A 495 4.06 -16.24 -5.08
C GLU A 495 3.34 -16.06 -6.41
N ASN A 496 2.94 -14.81 -6.73
CA ASN A 496 2.47 -14.42 -8.04
C ASN A 496 3.42 -13.37 -8.65
N PRO A 497 4.21 -13.74 -9.68
CA PRO A 497 5.16 -12.82 -10.29
C PRO A 497 4.50 -11.85 -11.28
N GLN A 498 3.17 -11.83 -11.42
CA GLN A 498 2.45 -10.88 -12.25
C GLN A 498 2.04 -9.66 -11.42
N GLN A 499 2.12 -8.47 -12.02
CA GLN A 499 1.63 -7.24 -11.41
C GLN A 499 0.10 -7.31 -11.26
N PHE A 500 -0.43 -6.77 -10.18
CA PHE A 500 -1.85 -6.86 -9.88
C PHE A 500 -2.70 -6.02 -10.84
N SER A 501 -3.71 -6.64 -11.46
CA SER A 501 -4.63 -5.97 -12.37
C SER A 501 -6.08 -6.37 -12.11
N TYR A 502 -6.95 -5.39 -11.83
CA TYR A 502 -8.39 -5.62 -11.72
C TYR A 502 -9.02 -6.12 -13.03
N ALA A 503 -8.45 -5.72 -14.17
CA ALA A 503 -8.96 -6.11 -15.48
C ALA A 503 -8.64 -7.58 -15.80
N ASP A 504 -7.53 -8.10 -15.30
CA ASP A 504 -7.10 -9.48 -15.52
C ASP A 504 -7.72 -10.47 -14.53
N GLY A 505 -8.18 -10.00 -13.38
CA GLY A 505 -8.83 -10.80 -12.34
C GLY A 505 -10.36 -10.69 -12.27
N PHE A 506 -10.91 -11.32 -11.25
CA PHE A 506 -12.31 -11.22 -10.84
C PHE A 506 -12.51 -11.70 -9.39
N SER A 507 -13.61 -11.30 -8.77
CA SER A 507 -14.05 -11.82 -7.49
C SER A 507 -15.12 -12.90 -7.68
N VAL A 508 -14.93 -14.06 -7.09
CA VAL A 508 -15.99 -15.06 -6.95
C VAL A 508 -16.88 -14.62 -5.78
N ALA A 509 -18.17 -14.44 -6.04
CA ALA A 509 -19.15 -14.12 -5.01
C ALA A 509 -20.13 -15.28 -4.85
N ILE A 510 -20.30 -15.77 -3.63
CA ILE A 510 -21.31 -16.77 -3.29
C ILE A 510 -22.34 -16.15 -2.35
N GLY A 511 -23.62 -16.47 -2.53
CA GLY A 511 -24.67 -15.94 -1.66
C GLY A 511 -24.49 -16.39 -0.20
N VAL A 512 -24.73 -15.49 0.76
CA VAL A 512 -24.85 -15.85 2.18
C VAL A 512 -26.22 -16.48 2.41
N PRO A 513 -26.30 -17.72 2.93
CA PRO A 513 -27.59 -18.33 3.25
C PRO A 513 -28.38 -17.53 4.28
N GLN A 514 -29.69 -17.37 4.06
CA GLN A 514 -30.56 -16.64 4.99
C GLN A 514 -30.48 -17.13 6.45
N PRO A 515 -30.37 -18.43 6.76
CA PRO A 515 -30.19 -18.90 8.15
C PRO A 515 -28.86 -18.46 8.79
N LEU A 516 -27.90 -18.00 7.99
CA LEU A 516 -26.57 -17.59 8.43
C LEU A 516 -26.35 -16.07 8.35
N SER A 517 -27.33 -15.28 7.90
CA SER A 517 -27.17 -13.84 7.65
C SER A 517 -26.78 -13.04 8.89
N GLU A 518 -27.17 -13.50 10.08
CA GLU A 518 -26.77 -12.89 11.35
C GLU A 518 -25.53 -13.55 12.01
N GLN A 519 -25.00 -14.63 11.42
CA GLN A 519 -23.87 -15.39 11.95
C GLN A 519 -22.55 -14.92 11.33
N VAL A 520 -22.18 -13.66 11.57
CA VAL A 520 -21.04 -12.97 10.93
C VAL A 520 -19.67 -13.63 11.15
N SER A 521 -19.53 -14.51 12.15
CA SER A 521 -18.33 -15.29 12.44
C SER A 521 -18.32 -16.69 11.83
N LYS A 522 -19.43 -17.13 11.23
CA LYS A 522 -19.55 -18.50 10.73
C LYS A 522 -19.03 -18.60 9.29
N PRO A 523 -18.00 -19.44 9.03
CA PRO A 523 -17.41 -19.56 7.71
C PRO A 523 -18.39 -20.17 6.70
N LEU A 524 -18.08 -20.01 5.41
CA LEU A 524 -18.86 -20.58 4.29
C LEU A 524 -18.01 -21.48 3.38
N ILE A 525 -16.74 -21.13 3.22
CA ILE A 525 -15.77 -21.80 2.37
C ILE A 525 -14.63 -22.26 3.27
N LYS A 526 -14.07 -23.45 3.02
CA LYS A 526 -12.88 -23.97 3.71
C LYS A 526 -11.59 -23.57 3.00
N LYS A 527 -11.59 -23.63 1.67
CA LYS A 527 -10.40 -23.41 0.83
C LYS A 527 -10.76 -23.22 -0.64
N TYR A 528 -9.88 -22.58 -1.40
CA TYR A 528 -10.01 -22.43 -2.84
C TYR A 528 -8.67 -22.51 -3.56
N GLY A 529 -8.76 -22.71 -4.87
CA GLY A 529 -7.64 -22.92 -5.78
C GLY A 529 -7.96 -22.53 -7.21
N VAL A 530 -6.93 -22.16 -7.95
CA VAL A 530 -7.01 -21.79 -9.36
C VAL A 530 -5.89 -22.50 -10.13
N CYS A 531 -6.21 -22.97 -11.32
CA CYS A 531 -5.24 -23.52 -12.26
C CYS A 531 -5.43 -22.86 -13.62
N VAL A 532 -4.34 -22.37 -14.21
CA VAL A 532 -4.32 -21.83 -15.57
C VAL A 532 -4.04 -22.97 -16.54
N PHE A 533 -4.87 -23.12 -17.56
CA PHE A 533 -4.69 -24.18 -18.54
C PHE A 533 -3.39 -23.98 -19.32
N ASN A 534 -2.75 -25.09 -19.68
CA ASN A 534 -1.50 -25.16 -20.45
C ASN A 534 -0.30 -24.43 -19.81
N GLN A 535 -0.38 -24.01 -18.54
CA GLN A 535 0.72 -23.36 -17.85
C GLN A 535 1.66 -24.35 -17.14
N ASP A 536 1.11 -25.35 -16.45
CA ASP A 536 1.89 -26.40 -15.79
C ASP A 536 2.07 -27.62 -16.72
N PRO A 537 3.30 -27.97 -17.15
CA PRO A 537 3.58 -29.12 -18.00
C PRO A 537 3.07 -30.45 -17.44
N ASN A 538 2.97 -30.58 -16.11
CA ASN A 538 2.49 -31.79 -15.44
C ASN A 538 0.96 -31.79 -15.23
N ASN A 539 0.28 -30.70 -15.58
CA ASN A 539 -1.14 -30.51 -15.33
C ASN A 539 -1.81 -29.59 -16.38
N LEU A 540 -1.45 -29.78 -17.65
CA LEU A 540 -1.89 -28.91 -18.77
C LEU A 540 -3.41 -28.71 -18.84
N ASN A 541 -4.19 -29.74 -18.52
CA ASN A 541 -5.66 -29.70 -18.56
C ASN A 541 -6.31 -29.33 -17.22
N CYS A 542 -5.52 -28.87 -16.25
CA CYS A 542 -5.96 -28.56 -14.89
C CYS A 542 -6.80 -29.68 -14.26
N GLN A 543 -6.41 -30.94 -14.44
CA GLN A 543 -7.12 -32.08 -13.84
C GLN A 543 -7.00 -32.03 -12.31
N ILE A 544 -5.84 -31.57 -11.84
CA ILE A 544 -5.56 -31.28 -10.45
C ILE A 544 -5.72 -29.76 -10.27
N VAL A 545 -6.50 -29.32 -9.29
CA VAL A 545 -6.53 -27.91 -8.87
C VAL A 545 -6.16 -27.92 -7.40
N GLN A 546 -4.95 -27.46 -7.11
CA GLN A 546 -4.49 -27.34 -5.73
C GLN A 546 -5.27 -26.21 -5.07
N GLN A 547 -5.87 -26.49 -3.91
CA GLN A 547 -6.61 -25.49 -3.14
C GLN A 547 -5.69 -24.92 -2.06
N GLU A 548 -4.75 -24.10 -2.51
CA GLU A 548 -3.63 -23.62 -1.71
C GLU A 548 -4.06 -22.56 -0.68
N VAL A 549 -5.17 -21.86 -0.95
CA VAL A 549 -5.66 -20.82 -0.04
C VAL A 549 -6.69 -21.41 0.92
N ILE A 550 -6.34 -21.43 2.20
CA ILE A 550 -7.22 -21.83 3.30
C ILE A 550 -8.00 -20.61 3.78
N MET A 551 -9.31 -20.76 3.88
CA MET A 551 -10.20 -19.69 4.32
C MET A 551 -10.24 -19.62 5.86
N PRO A 552 -10.35 -18.43 6.44
CA PRO A 552 -10.53 -18.23 7.87
C PRO A 552 -11.74 -18.98 8.43
N THR A 553 -11.58 -19.59 9.62
CA THR A 553 -12.64 -20.36 10.28
C THR A 553 -13.51 -19.53 11.22
N ASN A 554 -13.18 -18.26 11.42
CA ASN A 554 -13.79 -17.34 12.39
C ASN A 554 -14.50 -16.14 11.74
N SER A 555 -14.61 -16.12 10.42
CA SER A 555 -15.23 -15.04 9.65
C SER A 555 -16.16 -15.59 8.57
N GLN A 556 -17.32 -14.96 8.41
CA GLN A 556 -18.22 -15.24 7.29
C GLN A 556 -17.74 -14.54 6.03
N ILE A 557 -16.95 -15.25 5.22
CA ILE A 557 -16.46 -14.77 3.93
C ILE A 557 -17.21 -15.47 2.80
N ALA A 558 -17.96 -14.69 2.03
CA ALA A 558 -18.90 -15.16 1.02
C ALA A 558 -18.32 -15.06 -0.40
N GLY A 559 -17.05 -15.44 -0.57
CA GLY A 559 -16.34 -15.32 -1.83
C GLY A 559 -14.83 -15.29 -1.67
N PHE A 560 -14.12 -15.02 -2.76
CA PHE A 560 -12.68 -14.81 -2.78
C PHE A 560 -12.26 -14.11 -4.08
N ARG A 561 -11.09 -13.49 -4.07
CA ARG A 561 -10.52 -12.82 -5.25
C ARG A 561 -9.60 -13.77 -6.01
N VAL A 562 -9.74 -13.80 -7.32
CA VAL A 562 -8.71 -14.24 -8.26
C VAL A 562 -8.14 -12.97 -8.87
N GLY A 563 -7.02 -12.49 -8.32
CA GLY A 563 -6.50 -11.14 -8.58
C GLY A 563 -5.85 -11.00 -9.94
N THR A 564 -4.87 -11.83 -10.28
CA THR A 564 -4.21 -11.76 -11.60
C THR A 564 -3.77 -13.14 -12.04
N VAL A 565 -4.10 -13.49 -13.27
CA VAL A 565 -3.78 -14.78 -13.89
C VAL A 565 -2.97 -14.55 -15.16
N ALA A 566 -2.07 -15.50 -15.48
CA ALA A 566 -1.21 -15.38 -16.64
C ALA A 566 -1.98 -15.41 -17.97
N SER A 567 -3.06 -16.19 -18.04
CA SER A 567 -3.91 -16.31 -19.23
C SER A 567 -5.25 -16.96 -18.89
N TYR A 568 -6.20 -16.85 -19.83
CA TYR A 568 -7.43 -17.64 -19.86
C TYR A 568 -7.32 -18.71 -20.97
N PRO A 569 -7.96 -19.89 -20.85
CA PRO A 569 -8.90 -20.27 -19.82
C PRO A 569 -8.24 -20.65 -18.48
N ILE A 570 -9.01 -20.57 -17.39
CA ILE A 570 -8.62 -21.03 -16.05
C ILE A 570 -9.68 -21.94 -15.44
N LYS A 571 -9.28 -22.87 -14.58
CA LYS A 571 -10.17 -23.71 -13.77
C LYS A 571 -10.10 -23.30 -12.31
N VAL A 572 -11.26 -23.02 -11.72
CA VAL A 572 -11.39 -22.64 -10.31
C VAL A 572 -12.03 -23.78 -9.53
N ARG A 573 -11.54 -24.01 -8.31
CA ARG A 573 -12.11 -25.00 -7.39
C ARG A 573 -12.18 -24.48 -5.97
N PHE A 574 -13.32 -24.61 -5.30
CA PHE A 574 -13.46 -24.29 -3.87
C PHE A 574 -14.27 -25.37 -3.13
N THR A 575 -14.13 -25.40 -1.80
CA THR A 575 -14.78 -26.40 -0.93
C THR A 575 -15.61 -25.73 0.15
N ASP A 576 -16.86 -26.14 0.33
CA ASP A 576 -17.73 -25.63 1.40
C ASP A 576 -17.52 -26.36 2.75
N LEU A 577 -18.28 -25.95 3.77
CA LEU A 577 -18.20 -26.55 5.10
C LEU A 577 -18.60 -28.04 5.18
N ASN A 578 -19.37 -28.55 4.21
CA ASN A 578 -19.82 -29.94 4.15
C ASN A 578 -18.95 -30.79 3.23
N ASP A 579 -17.77 -30.28 2.85
CA ASP A 579 -16.83 -30.91 1.93
C ASP A 579 -17.43 -31.15 0.53
N ASN A 580 -18.44 -30.36 0.14
CA ASN A 580 -18.82 -30.28 -1.26
C ASN A 580 -17.75 -29.50 -2.02
N VAL A 581 -17.36 -30.00 -3.18
CA VAL A 581 -16.33 -29.43 -4.05
C VAL A 581 -16.99 -28.83 -5.29
N TYR A 582 -16.81 -27.52 -5.46
CA TYR A 582 -17.32 -26.73 -6.57
C TYR A 582 -16.18 -26.56 -7.58
N THR A 583 -16.42 -26.84 -8.85
CA THR A 583 -15.45 -26.66 -9.93
C THR A 583 -16.14 -25.97 -11.09
N PHE A 584 -15.50 -24.97 -11.68
CA PHE A 584 -15.97 -24.29 -12.89
C PHE A 584 -14.79 -23.78 -13.71
N VAL A 585 -15.00 -23.56 -15.00
CA VAL A 585 -14.00 -23.00 -15.92
C VAL A 585 -14.41 -21.60 -16.31
N VAL A 586 -13.45 -20.68 -16.27
CA VAL A 586 -13.56 -19.33 -16.83
C VAL A 586 -12.77 -19.30 -18.13
N ASN A 587 -13.46 -19.23 -19.28
CA ASN A 587 -12.84 -19.41 -20.58
C ASN A 587 -12.14 -18.16 -21.11
N ALA A 588 -12.64 -16.98 -20.74
CA ALA A 588 -12.24 -15.72 -21.33
C ALA A 588 -12.09 -14.63 -20.27
N LYS A 589 -11.18 -13.69 -20.57
CA LYS A 589 -11.06 -12.43 -19.83
C LYS A 589 -12.37 -11.65 -19.95
N PHE A 590 -12.73 -10.93 -18.88
CA PHE A 590 -13.92 -10.08 -18.87
C PHE A 590 -13.71 -8.90 -19.82
N ALA A 591 -14.58 -8.75 -20.82
CA ALA A 591 -14.52 -7.60 -21.71
C ALA A 591 -14.78 -6.30 -20.90
N PRO A 592 -14.02 -5.23 -21.16
CA PRO A 592 -14.17 -3.98 -20.41
C PRO A 592 -15.54 -3.34 -20.67
N CYS A 593 -16.12 -2.75 -19.62
CA CYS A 593 -17.32 -1.94 -19.73
C CYS A 593 -16.91 -0.51 -20.15
N THR A 594 -17.21 -0.12 -21.40
CA THR A 594 -16.88 1.22 -21.91
C THR A 594 -17.73 2.32 -21.27
N ASP A 595 -17.28 3.57 -21.43
CA ASP A 595 -18.02 4.76 -20.99
C ASP A 595 -19.39 4.86 -21.65
N GLY A 596 -20.41 5.12 -20.84
CA GLY A 596 -21.81 5.26 -21.29
C GLY A 596 -22.58 3.94 -21.47
N MET A 597 -21.95 2.77 -21.29
CA MET A 597 -22.67 1.49 -21.33
C MET A 597 -23.47 1.27 -20.03
N ASP A 598 -24.66 0.67 -20.15
CA ASP A 598 -25.43 0.23 -18.98
C ASP A 598 -24.66 -0.89 -18.25
N PRO A 599 -24.28 -0.71 -16.96
CA PRO A 599 -23.57 -1.74 -16.19
C PRO A 599 -24.30 -3.10 -16.17
N ALA A 600 -25.63 -3.11 -16.31
CA ALA A 600 -26.40 -4.34 -16.40
C ALA A 600 -26.08 -5.18 -17.65
N GLN A 601 -25.45 -4.59 -18.67
CA GLN A 601 -25.00 -5.24 -19.90
C GLN A 601 -23.52 -5.68 -19.87
N CYS A 602 -22.79 -5.33 -18.80
CA CYS A 602 -21.35 -5.55 -18.69
C CYS A 602 -21.01 -6.79 -17.84
N PRO A 603 -20.06 -7.65 -18.25
CA PRO A 603 -19.23 -7.56 -19.46
C PRO A 603 -19.99 -7.96 -20.73
N THR A 604 -19.56 -7.46 -21.88
CA THR A 604 -20.22 -7.72 -23.18
C THR A 604 -20.09 -9.17 -23.64
N ASN A 605 -19.04 -9.88 -23.21
CA ASN A 605 -18.78 -11.29 -23.54
C ASN A 605 -19.29 -12.28 -22.46
N ARG A 606 -20.33 -11.92 -21.69
CA ARG A 606 -20.92 -12.75 -20.61
C ARG A 606 -21.11 -14.23 -20.96
N ALA A 607 -21.58 -14.54 -22.18
CA ALA A 607 -21.87 -15.91 -22.61
C ALA A 607 -20.61 -16.77 -22.79
N GLU A 608 -19.45 -16.14 -23.02
CA GLU A 608 -18.17 -16.81 -23.25
C GLU A 608 -17.42 -17.04 -21.94
N ILE A 609 -17.64 -16.20 -20.92
CA ILE A 609 -16.80 -16.18 -19.71
C ILE A 609 -16.89 -17.49 -18.93
N VAL A 610 -18.07 -18.03 -18.65
CA VAL A 610 -18.20 -19.26 -17.85
C VAL A 610 -18.76 -20.40 -18.67
N ASP A 611 -18.00 -21.49 -18.71
CA ASP A 611 -18.49 -22.76 -19.22
C ASP A 611 -19.42 -23.42 -18.19
N LYS A 612 -20.71 -23.14 -18.31
CA LYS A 612 -21.76 -23.73 -17.46
C LYS A 612 -21.87 -25.25 -17.62
N GLN A 613 -21.36 -25.84 -18.71
CA GLN A 613 -21.38 -27.29 -18.95
C GLN A 613 -20.24 -27.99 -18.20
N SER A 614 -19.06 -27.37 -18.12
CA SER A 614 -17.94 -27.87 -17.31
C SER A 614 -18.12 -27.66 -15.80
N CYS A 615 -19.04 -26.78 -15.41
CA CYS A 615 -19.34 -26.50 -14.01
C CYS A 615 -19.98 -27.71 -13.32
N ILE A 616 -19.45 -28.08 -12.15
CA ILE A 616 -19.94 -29.21 -11.37
C ILE A 616 -19.74 -28.97 -9.87
N VAL A 617 -20.67 -29.51 -9.08
CA VAL A 617 -20.55 -29.61 -7.62
C VAL A 617 -20.61 -31.08 -7.25
N ASN A 618 -19.56 -31.58 -6.61
CA ASN A 618 -19.47 -32.95 -6.11
C ASN A 618 -19.58 -32.94 -4.59
N LYS A 619 -20.19 -33.98 -4.03
CA LYS A 619 -20.18 -34.26 -2.59
C LYS A 619 -18.79 -34.70 -2.13
N SER A 620 -18.59 -34.76 -0.82
CA SER A 620 -17.37 -35.26 -0.18
C SER A 620 -16.96 -36.68 -0.62
N ASN A 621 -17.93 -37.51 -1.00
CA ASN A 621 -17.72 -38.87 -1.52
C ASN A 621 -17.47 -38.93 -3.05
N GLY A 622 -17.33 -37.78 -3.71
CA GLY A 622 -17.09 -37.69 -5.16
C GLY A 622 -18.34 -37.79 -6.04
N ALA A 623 -19.52 -38.13 -5.49
CA ALA A 623 -20.75 -38.19 -6.27
C ALA A 623 -21.25 -36.78 -6.63
N LYS A 624 -21.80 -36.61 -7.84
CA LYS A 624 -22.41 -35.34 -8.27
C LYS A 624 -23.54 -34.92 -7.33
N HIS A 625 -23.52 -33.68 -6.85
CA HIS A 625 -24.56 -33.14 -6.00
C HIS A 625 -25.87 -32.96 -6.80
N PRO A 626 -27.05 -33.34 -6.28
CA PRO A 626 -28.32 -33.23 -7.02
C PRO A 626 -28.63 -31.81 -7.53
N LYS A 627 -28.22 -30.80 -6.75
CA LYS A 627 -28.41 -29.38 -7.08
C LYS A 627 -27.28 -28.76 -7.91
N SER A 628 -26.31 -29.57 -8.35
CA SER A 628 -25.14 -29.09 -9.12
C SER A 628 -25.55 -28.36 -10.40
N ALA A 629 -26.47 -28.92 -11.19
CA ALA A 629 -26.90 -28.30 -12.45
C ALA A 629 -27.58 -26.95 -12.22
N ASN A 630 -28.43 -26.85 -11.19
CA ASN A 630 -29.12 -25.60 -10.84
C ASN A 630 -28.11 -24.54 -10.37
N TRP A 631 -27.15 -24.90 -9.52
CA TRP A 631 -26.12 -23.96 -9.06
C TRP A 631 -25.29 -23.41 -10.24
N CYS A 632 -24.86 -24.28 -11.14
CA CYS A 632 -24.09 -23.92 -12.33
C CYS A 632 -24.88 -23.07 -13.35
N ALA A 633 -26.17 -23.34 -13.53
CA ALA A 633 -27.02 -22.57 -14.45
C ALA A 633 -27.11 -21.08 -14.05
N ASN A 634 -27.01 -20.78 -12.76
CA ASN A 634 -27.11 -19.45 -12.18
C ASN A 634 -25.77 -18.72 -12.04
N ALA A 635 -24.68 -19.22 -12.64
CA ALA A 635 -23.45 -18.45 -12.77
C ALA A 635 -23.71 -17.15 -13.55
N ASN A 636 -23.32 -16.01 -12.97
CA ASN A 636 -23.55 -14.68 -13.50
C ASN A 636 -22.27 -13.85 -13.52
N PRO A 637 -21.54 -13.81 -14.65
CA PRO A 637 -20.46 -12.84 -14.86
C PRO A 637 -21.03 -11.43 -14.90
N ASN A 638 -20.53 -10.55 -14.06
CA ASN A 638 -20.96 -9.17 -14.00
C ASN A 638 -19.78 -8.26 -13.64
N GLN A 639 -20.00 -6.96 -13.77
CA GLN A 639 -19.00 -5.94 -13.48
C GLN A 639 -19.63 -4.87 -12.59
N GLN A 640 -18.86 -4.41 -11.60
CA GLN A 640 -19.16 -3.19 -10.89
C GLN A 640 -18.16 -2.15 -11.35
N ARG A 641 -18.67 -1.10 -11.99
CA ARG A 641 -17.85 0.06 -12.28
C ARG A 641 -17.72 0.87 -10.99
N GLU A 642 -16.52 0.87 -10.45
CA GLU A 642 -16.10 1.92 -9.54
C GLU A 642 -15.51 3.04 -10.38
N LYS A 643 -15.40 4.25 -9.82
CA LYS A 643 -15.05 5.43 -10.63
C LYS A 643 -13.72 5.28 -11.38
N GLN A 644 -12.77 4.56 -10.78
CA GLN A 644 -11.39 4.41 -11.30
C GLN A 644 -11.13 3.12 -12.06
N LEU A 645 -11.93 2.11 -11.78
CA LEU A 645 -11.68 0.75 -12.25
C LEU A 645 -12.97 -0.04 -12.28
N THR A 646 -12.97 -1.02 -13.16
CA THR A 646 -14.05 -1.98 -13.27
C THR A 646 -13.65 -3.21 -12.47
N LYS A 647 -14.40 -3.53 -11.42
CA LYS A 647 -14.24 -4.80 -10.69
C LYS A 647 -15.08 -5.86 -11.38
N ASN A 648 -14.42 -6.93 -11.80
CA ASN A 648 -15.08 -8.10 -12.36
C ASN A 648 -15.59 -9.00 -11.24
N TYR A 649 -16.80 -9.54 -11.40
CA TYR A 649 -17.38 -10.52 -10.49
C TYR A 649 -17.90 -11.72 -11.25
N LEU A 650 -17.72 -12.88 -10.67
CA LEU A 650 -18.45 -14.07 -11.04
C LEU A 650 -19.31 -14.51 -9.85
N SER A 651 -20.60 -14.15 -9.94
CA SER A 651 -21.55 -14.40 -8.87
C SER A 651 -22.27 -15.73 -9.05
N PHE A 652 -22.45 -16.46 -7.95
CA PHE A 652 -23.21 -17.68 -7.86
C PHE A 652 -24.26 -17.58 -6.74
N PRO A 653 -25.30 -18.44 -6.76
CA PRO A 653 -26.19 -18.61 -5.63
C PRO A 653 -25.45 -19.07 -4.35
N GLN A 654 -26.19 -19.08 -3.24
CA GLN A 654 -25.74 -19.68 -1.98
C GLN A 654 -25.27 -21.14 -2.15
N PRO A 655 -24.43 -21.67 -1.23
CA PRO A 655 -23.95 -23.04 -1.32
C PRO A 655 -25.08 -24.06 -1.52
N VAL A 656 -24.87 -25.07 -2.38
CA VAL A 656 -25.89 -26.07 -2.80
C VAL A 656 -26.74 -26.66 -1.67
N ASN A 657 -26.20 -26.84 -0.47
CA ASN A 657 -26.96 -27.39 0.66
C ASN A 657 -28.05 -26.44 1.20
N TYR A 658 -27.98 -25.15 0.86
CA TYR A 658 -28.96 -24.13 1.23
C TYR A 658 -29.89 -23.75 0.09
N MET A 659 -29.61 -24.17 -1.15
CA MET A 659 -30.53 -23.93 -2.27
C MET A 659 -31.89 -24.63 -2.01
N PRO A 660 -33.01 -24.08 -2.52
CA PRO A 660 -34.33 -24.72 -2.43
C PRO A 660 -34.34 -26.10 -3.08
#